data_AF-A0A956KG96-F1
#
_entry.id   AF-A0A956KG96-F1
#
_cell.length_a   1.000
_cell.length_b   1.000
_cell.length_c   1.000
_cell.angle_alpha   90.00
_cell.angle_beta   90.00
_cell.angle_gamma   90.00
#
_symmetry.space_group_name_H-M   'P 1'
#
loop_
_entity.id
_entity.type
_entity.pdbx_description
1 polymer ?
#
loop_
_entity_poly.entity_id
_entity_poly.type
_entity_poly.pdbx_seq_one_letter_code
_entity_poly.pdbx_strand_id
1 'polypeptide(L)'
;MERESKTETRAIERFELLRRLGAGAMGVVYEARDRERDRIVALKTLPIAESDALFRFKREFRTLADISHPNLVNLYELFIEPDQSFFTMEKVDGASFIDHVRGGAAKIGDLDTIIHEPAPISEPARPRLGDDTLLQAEPAPDDRTGEPTVLGSTTPETSTPIGDRVHAGGLDLERLRAALRQLVEGVAALHAAGKLHRDLKPSNVMVDADGRVVILDFGLAVERHGPGSKLGDELTGTAAYMAPEQVAGATSPASDWYAVGVMLYEALTGRLPFTGTMIQVLMRKRDEDPIPPEQLAPDIPEDLARLCGRLLRRDPEQRPDAEELLAALGGQDSGLFDRSLEHALVGREHHLAALDDAFATVGEGEAVSVYVHGPSGTGKSSLIEAYLAQRAADVVILRGRCYVHESVPYKALDGVIDSLRRFLAERPADEARAILPRSCEALAQLFPVMRGALENLLGRKLEAPPGLDRLELRRRAFQALREFLARLGDRRRVIIYIDDLQWADGDSALLLEELLRPPDPPTILMIASFRSEEVAHQPFLGTLLSHAGTRTCRALSVGPLTERQVQDLVLRLLDDIPAARVFIPTIIREASGSPFLAEQLATYVLTGDDVAATGVSMAEMLHARVRGQPRGAEALLDTLAVAAHPLPAAVAAAAAAVKGDERPLVKSLVNSKLLRVSGAEEHLELYHDRLRETLAARLDPMAARDIHGRVAAAMEAHGLDDPEALYGHHRGAGNSERAAHYAERAALKASEALAFDQAAQFFKIALSAHDEADTGEFARRGQLEIGLADALANAGHCREAALAYQRAAE
;
A
#
# COMPACT_ATOMS: atom_id res chain seq x y z
N MET A 1 30.50 1.69 -17.09
CA MET A 1 29.65 2.64 -16.34
C MET A 1 28.46 3.06 -17.22
N GLU A 2 27.72 2.07 -17.75
CA GLU A 2 26.71 2.26 -18.81
C GLU A 2 25.52 1.29 -18.63
N ARG A 3 25.42 0.62 -17.46
CA ARG A 3 24.36 -0.37 -17.14
C ARG A 3 23.25 0.18 -16.23
N GLU A 4 23.46 1.29 -15.53
CA GLU A 4 22.47 1.86 -14.59
C GLU A 4 21.47 2.83 -15.25
N SER A 5 21.80 3.41 -16.41
CA SER A 5 20.93 4.36 -17.13
C SER A 5 19.85 3.70 -18.01
N LYS A 6 19.84 2.36 -18.15
CA LYS A 6 18.87 1.64 -18.99
C LYS A 6 17.58 1.23 -18.27
N THR A 7 17.51 1.40 -16.96
CA THR A 7 16.35 0.98 -16.15
C THR A 7 15.27 2.05 -16.11
N GLU A 8 15.63 3.33 -16.28
CA GLU A 8 14.76 4.49 -16.02
C GLU A 8 13.72 4.77 -17.12
N THR A 9 13.87 4.24 -18.35
CA THR A 9 12.87 4.44 -19.45
C THR A 9 11.88 3.27 -19.59
N ARG A 10 12.02 2.20 -18.79
CA ARG A 10 11.28 0.93 -18.99
C ARG A 10 9.84 0.92 -18.51
N ALA A 11 9.45 1.81 -17.60
CA ALA A 11 8.19 1.66 -16.87
C ALA A 11 6.94 1.78 -17.76
N ILE A 12 6.84 2.78 -18.66
CA ILE A 12 5.78 2.79 -19.70
C ILE A 12 6.04 1.75 -20.80
N GLU A 13 7.28 1.46 -21.17
CA GLU A 13 7.55 0.47 -22.22
C GLU A 13 6.97 -0.91 -21.90
N ARG A 14 6.86 -1.22 -20.60
CA ARG A 14 6.14 -2.36 -20.04
C ARG A 14 4.62 -2.28 -20.25
N PHE A 15 4.00 -1.11 -20.17
CA PHE A 15 2.55 -0.94 -20.29
C PHE A 15 2.16 -0.44 -21.69
N GLU A 16 1.54 -1.32 -22.47
CA GLU A 16 0.95 -0.94 -23.75
C GLU A 16 -0.43 -0.31 -23.54
N LEU A 17 -0.54 1.00 -23.72
CA LEU A 17 -1.83 1.70 -23.65
C LEU A 17 -2.73 1.27 -24.81
N LEU A 18 -3.89 0.69 -24.49
CA LEU A 18 -4.84 0.17 -25.47
C LEU A 18 -5.91 1.21 -25.84
N ARG A 19 -6.59 1.77 -24.85
CA ARG A 19 -7.59 2.84 -25.05
C ARG A 19 -7.79 3.67 -23.80
N ARG A 20 -8.30 4.89 -23.95
CA ARG A 20 -8.73 5.75 -22.83
C ARG A 20 -10.06 5.24 -22.26
N LEU A 21 -10.13 5.08 -20.94
CA LEU A 21 -11.33 4.70 -20.19
C LEU A 21 -12.09 5.91 -19.65
N GLY A 22 -11.38 6.98 -19.27
CA GLY A 22 -11.98 8.24 -18.78
C GLY A 22 -10.91 9.30 -18.51
N ALA A 23 -11.31 10.54 -18.23
CA ALA A 23 -10.41 11.54 -17.63
C ALA A 23 -11.14 12.46 -16.66
N GLY A 24 -10.40 13.03 -15.72
CA GLY A 24 -10.89 14.08 -14.83
C GLY A 24 -9.76 14.92 -14.26
N ALA A 25 -10.08 15.71 -13.23
CA ALA A 25 -9.15 16.63 -12.55
C ALA A 25 -7.86 15.98 -12.03
N MET A 26 -7.87 14.66 -11.80
CA MET A 26 -6.73 13.89 -11.28
C MET A 26 -5.96 13.12 -12.36
N GLY A 27 -6.27 13.36 -13.64
CA GLY A 27 -5.56 12.80 -14.78
C GLY A 27 -6.41 11.87 -15.66
N VAL A 28 -5.74 11.06 -16.48
CA VAL A 28 -6.38 10.22 -17.51
C VAL A 28 -6.21 8.75 -17.15
N VAL A 29 -7.31 7.98 -17.21
CA VAL A 29 -7.29 6.53 -17.00
C VAL A 29 -7.30 5.83 -18.35
N TYR A 30 -6.36 4.90 -18.54
CA TYR A 30 -6.23 4.07 -19.72
C TYR A 30 -6.45 2.60 -19.37
N GLU A 31 -7.03 1.86 -20.31
CA GLU A 31 -6.86 0.42 -20.37
C GLU A 31 -5.47 0.16 -20.93
N ALA A 32 -4.65 -0.62 -20.22
CA ALA A 32 -3.28 -0.92 -20.59
C ALA A 32 -2.98 -2.41 -20.46
N ARG A 33 -2.14 -2.96 -21.33
CA ARG A 33 -1.58 -4.30 -21.21
C ARG A 33 -0.21 -4.24 -20.55
N ASP A 34 -0.09 -4.83 -19.37
CA ASP A 34 1.18 -5.08 -18.71
C ASP A 34 1.88 -6.25 -19.45
N ARG A 35 2.95 -5.94 -20.18
CA ARG A 35 3.67 -6.91 -21.02
C ARG A 35 4.50 -7.92 -20.23
N GLU A 36 4.91 -7.56 -19.02
CA GLU A 36 5.69 -8.45 -18.16
C GLU A 36 4.79 -9.46 -17.43
N ARG A 37 3.60 -9.04 -17.01
CA ARG A 37 2.63 -9.90 -16.31
C ARG A 37 1.52 -10.44 -17.22
N ASP A 38 1.60 -10.16 -18.51
CA ASP A 38 0.60 -10.46 -19.55
C ASP A 38 -0.86 -10.26 -19.11
N ARG A 39 -1.17 -9.06 -18.60
CA ARG A 39 -2.50 -8.74 -18.05
C ARG A 39 -3.04 -7.41 -18.53
N ILE A 40 -4.36 -7.28 -18.54
CA ILE A 40 -5.03 -5.99 -18.73
C ILE A 40 -5.22 -5.32 -17.36
N VAL A 41 -4.86 -4.04 -17.28
CA VAL A 41 -5.00 -3.20 -16.09
C VAL A 41 -5.64 -1.85 -16.45
N ALA A 42 -6.19 -1.19 -15.45
CA ALA A 42 -6.48 0.24 -15.54
C ALA A 42 -5.24 1.01 -15.07
N LEU A 43 -4.77 1.96 -15.87
CA LEU A 43 -3.58 2.76 -15.62
C LEU A 43 -3.99 4.23 -15.54
N LYS A 44 -3.91 4.82 -14.35
CA LYS A 44 -4.18 6.24 -14.14
C LYS A 44 -2.88 7.01 -14.27
N THR A 45 -2.85 7.97 -15.18
CA THR A 45 -1.70 8.86 -15.41
C THR A 45 -2.00 10.23 -14.86
N LEU A 46 -0.97 10.90 -14.33
CA LEU A 46 -1.02 12.31 -13.97
C LEU A 46 -0.22 13.12 -15.01
N PRO A 47 -0.88 13.84 -15.95
CA PRO A 47 -0.20 14.62 -16.96
C PRO A 47 0.41 15.90 -16.35
N ILE A 48 1.70 15.81 -15.98
CA ILE A 48 2.59 16.89 -15.51
C ILE A 48 2.17 17.55 -14.17
N ALA A 49 3.09 17.49 -13.22
CA ALA A 49 2.89 17.71 -11.80
C ALA A 49 2.61 19.18 -11.43
N GLU A 50 1.32 19.56 -11.36
CA GLU A 50 0.93 20.48 -10.31
C GLU A 50 1.17 19.79 -8.95
N SER A 51 1.95 20.44 -8.09
CA SER A 51 2.40 19.93 -6.79
C SER A 51 1.26 19.39 -5.92
N ASP A 52 0.09 20.03 -5.99
CA ASP A 52 -1.10 19.62 -5.24
C ASP A 52 -1.77 18.38 -5.84
N ALA A 53 -1.72 18.22 -7.17
CA ALA A 53 -2.23 17.05 -7.85
C ALA A 53 -1.36 15.82 -7.57
N LEU A 54 -0.03 15.97 -7.56
CA LEU A 54 0.91 14.91 -7.20
C LEU A 54 0.70 14.41 -5.76
N PHE A 55 0.50 15.33 -4.81
CA PHE A 55 0.19 14.98 -3.42
C PHE A 55 -1.09 14.14 -3.31
N ARG A 56 -2.17 14.57 -3.98
CA ARG A 56 -3.45 13.85 -4.00
C ARG A 56 -3.29 12.48 -4.67
N PHE A 57 -2.54 12.41 -5.76
CA PHE A 57 -2.31 11.18 -6.52
C PHE A 57 -1.61 10.10 -5.68
N LYS A 58 -0.53 10.45 -4.96
CA LYS A 58 0.15 9.52 -4.04
C LYS A 58 -0.76 9.06 -2.90
N ARG A 59 -1.52 10.00 -2.33
CA ARG A 59 -2.40 9.73 -1.19
C ARG A 59 -3.60 8.87 -1.59
N GLU A 60 -4.12 9.00 -2.80
CA GLU A 60 -5.13 8.11 -3.37
C GLU A 60 -4.62 6.66 -3.36
N PHE A 61 -3.41 6.43 -3.91
CA PHE A 61 -2.82 5.10 -3.92
C PHE A 61 -2.57 4.54 -2.51
N ARG A 62 -1.92 5.33 -1.64
CA ARG A 62 -1.58 4.91 -0.28
C ARG A 62 -2.79 4.69 0.64
N THR A 63 -3.97 5.19 0.28
CA THR A 63 -5.21 4.98 1.06
C THR A 63 -5.65 3.52 1.04
N LEU A 64 -5.47 2.84 -0.09
CA LEU A 64 -5.82 1.43 -0.26
C LEU A 64 -4.62 0.47 -0.23
N ALA A 65 -3.38 0.96 -0.17
CA ALA A 65 -2.19 0.12 -0.31
C ALA A 65 -2.11 -1.06 0.70
N ASP A 66 -2.74 -0.95 1.88
CA ASP A 66 -2.80 -2.01 2.89
C ASP A 66 -4.20 -2.64 3.05
N ILE A 67 -5.17 -2.21 2.23
CA ILE A 67 -6.56 -2.66 2.34
C ILE A 67 -6.86 -3.45 1.09
N SER A 68 -7.31 -4.68 1.27
CA SER A 68 -7.86 -5.41 0.16
C SER A 68 -9.15 -6.11 0.59
N HIS A 69 -10.14 -5.94 -0.28
CA HIS A 69 -11.52 -6.34 -0.06
C HIS A 69 -12.15 -6.63 -1.44
N PRO A 70 -13.07 -7.60 -1.57
CA PRO A 70 -13.75 -7.86 -2.85
C PRO A 70 -14.42 -6.61 -3.43
N ASN A 71 -14.97 -5.75 -2.57
CA ASN A 71 -15.69 -4.54 -2.99
C ASN A 71 -14.85 -3.26 -3.03
N LEU A 72 -13.52 -3.35 -2.91
CA LEU A 72 -12.58 -2.25 -3.13
C LEU A 72 -11.67 -2.59 -4.31
N VAL A 73 -11.36 -1.58 -5.13
CA VAL A 73 -10.44 -1.74 -6.27
C VAL A 73 -9.07 -2.19 -5.78
N ASN A 74 -8.43 -3.08 -6.53
CA ASN A 74 -7.03 -3.39 -6.26
C ASN A 74 -6.12 -2.34 -6.83
N LEU A 75 -5.18 -1.88 -6.03
CA LEU A 75 -4.02 -1.16 -6.51
C LEU A 75 -2.87 -2.14 -6.68
N TYR A 76 -2.12 -1.98 -7.77
CA TYR A 76 -0.97 -2.82 -8.05
C TYR A 76 0.31 -2.06 -7.78
N GLU A 77 0.62 -1.04 -8.57
CA GLU A 77 1.92 -0.34 -8.49
C GLU A 77 1.75 1.16 -8.62
N LEU A 78 2.52 1.91 -7.83
CA LEU A 78 2.69 3.36 -7.95
C LEU A 78 4.08 3.67 -8.47
N PHE A 79 4.14 4.52 -9.49
CA PHE A 79 5.38 4.98 -10.10
C PHE A 79 5.38 6.50 -10.20
N ILE A 80 6.37 7.15 -9.60
CA ILE A 80 6.52 8.61 -9.64
C ILE A 80 7.93 8.96 -10.09
N GLU A 81 8.03 9.59 -11.25
CA GLU A 81 9.24 10.20 -11.79
C GLU A 81 8.96 11.63 -12.29
N PRO A 82 9.99 12.46 -12.49
CA PRO A 82 9.83 13.88 -12.84
C PRO A 82 9.03 14.13 -14.13
N ASP A 83 9.16 13.26 -15.11
CA ASP A 83 8.50 13.32 -16.42
C ASP A 83 7.28 12.41 -16.52
N GLN A 84 7.07 11.52 -15.54
CA GLN A 84 6.06 10.49 -15.62
C GLN A 84 5.54 10.05 -14.25
N SER A 85 4.23 10.17 -14.03
CA SER A 85 3.59 9.66 -12.80
C SER A 85 2.35 8.86 -13.15
N PHE A 86 2.29 7.62 -12.68
CA PHE A 86 1.14 6.76 -12.89
C PHE A 86 0.99 5.74 -11.76
N PHE A 87 -0.20 5.19 -11.63
CA PHE A 87 -0.40 3.95 -10.89
C PHE A 87 -1.30 3.01 -11.67
N THR A 88 -1.14 1.72 -11.41
CA THR A 88 -1.95 0.66 -12.02
C THR A 88 -2.90 0.05 -11.01
N MET A 89 -4.07 -0.35 -11.49
CA MET A 89 -5.15 -0.90 -10.68
C MET A 89 -5.94 -1.94 -11.46
N GLU A 90 -6.79 -2.68 -10.74
CA GLU A 90 -7.76 -3.60 -11.34
C GLU A 90 -8.63 -2.87 -12.36
N LYS A 91 -8.71 -3.42 -13.57
CA LYS A 91 -9.68 -2.98 -14.56
C LYS A 91 -11.02 -3.66 -14.26
N VAL A 92 -12.03 -2.85 -13.94
CA VAL A 92 -13.40 -3.33 -13.71
C VAL A 92 -14.23 -3.04 -14.96
N ASP A 93 -14.61 -4.09 -15.69
CA ASP A 93 -15.51 -4.01 -16.83
C ASP A 93 -16.96 -4.14 -16.34
N GLY A 94 -17.76 -3.08 -16.45
CA GLY A 94 -19.09 -3.05 -15.85
C GLY A 94 -19.89 -1.77 -16.14
N ALA A 95 -20.98 -1.59 -15.40
CA ALA A 95 -21.80 -0.38 -15.42
C ALA A 95 -21.70 0.38 -14.09
N SER A 96 -22.06 1.66 -14.06
CA SER A 96 -22.16 2.41 -12.81
C SER A 96 -23.25 1.82 -11.91
N PHE A 97 -23.17 2.08 -10.60
CA PHE A 97 -24.14 1.57 -9.62
C PHE A 97 -25.60 1.85 -10.02
N ILE A 98 -25.91 3.09 -10.45
CA ILE A 98 -27.28 3.49 -10.80
C ILE A 98 -27.72 2.85 -12.13
N ASP A 99 -26.80 2.71 -13.09
CA ASP A 99 -27.09 2.08 -14.37
C ASP A 99 -27.41 0.60 -14.21
N HIS A 100 -26.67 -0.10 -13.33
CA HIS A 100 -26.88 -1.52 -13.03
C HIS A 100 -28.27 -1.80 -12.44
N VAL A 101 -28.74 -0.94 -11.51
CA VAL A 101 -30.00 -1.15 -10.79
C VAL A 101 -31.23 -0.63 -11.53
N ARG A 102 -31.07 0.33 -12.44
CA ARG A 102 -32.19 0.88 -13.24
C ARG A 102 -32.20 0.41 -14.70
N GLY A 103 -31.24 -0.43 -15.13
CA GLY A 103 -31.24 -1.03 -16.46
C GLY A 103 -30.83 -0.09 -17.60
N GLY A 104 -30.14 1.01 -17.28
CA GLY A 104 -29.60 1.94 -18.28
C GLY A 104 -28.28 1.44 -18.84
N ALA A 105 -28.27 0.81 -20.01
CA ALA A 105 -27.02 0.49 -20.70
C ALA A 105 -26.43 1.76 -21.35
N ALA A 106 -25.87 2.66 -20.55
CA ALA A 106 -24.94 3.65 -21.07
C ALA A 106 -23.56 2.98 -21.22
N LYS A 107 -23.08 2.84 -22.46
CA LYS A 107 -21.66 2.51 -22.68
C LYS A 107 -20.84 3.68 -22.14
N ILE A 108 -19.67 3.38 -21.58
CA ILE A 108 -18.67 4.28 -20.97
C ILE A 108 -18.36 5.56 -21.79
N GLY A 109 -18.75 5.63 -23.08
CA GLY A 109 -18.60 6.83 -23.92
C GLY A 109 -19.60 7.97 -23.69
N ASP A 110 -20.73 7.76 -23.02
CA ASP A 110 -21.81 8.76 -22.93
C ASP A 110 -21.93 9.46 -21.56
N LEU A 111 -21.08 9.12 -20.58
CA LEU A 111 -21.13 9.71 -19.23
C LEU A 111 -20.31 11.01 -19.08
N ASP A 112 -19.53 11.39 -20.10
CA ASP A 112 -18.65 12.59 -20.11
C ASP A 112 -19.10 13.69 -21.11
N THR A 113 -20.28 13.61 -21.73
CA THR A 113 -20.66 14.56 -22.81
C THR A 113 -21.05 15.98 -22.35
N ILE A 114 -20.60 16.42 -21.18
CA ILE A 114 -20.55 17.85 -20.82
C ILE A 114 -19.22 18.16 -20.14
N ILE A 115 -18.11 17.91 -20.82
CA ILE A 115 -16.85 18.62 -20.58
C ILE A 115 -16.29 18.99 -21.95
N HIS A 116 -16.13 20.30 -22.18
CA HIS A 116 -15.62 20.88 -23.41
C HIS A 116 -14.37 20.15 -23.91
N GLU A 117 -14.32 19.86 -25.22
CA GLU A 117 -13.09 19.47 -25.91
C GLU A 117 -11.96 20.44 -25.53
N PRO A 118 -10.87 19.97 -24.89
CA PRO A 118 -9.63 20.71 -24.93
C PRO A 118 -9.15 20.69 -26.39
N ALA A 119 -8.65 21.82 -26.88
CA ALA A 119 -7.99 21.89 -28.18
C ALA A 119 -6.98 20.72 -28.34
N PRO A 120 -6.83 20.15 -29.54
CA PRO A 120 -6.02 18.96 -29.75
C PRO A 120 -4.60 19.19 -29.22
N ILE A 121 -4.25 18.40 -28.20
CA ILE A 121 -2.88 18.30 -27.70
C ILE A 121 -2.12 17.51 -28.77
N SER A 122 -1.16 18.18 -29.41
CA SER A 122 -0.21 17.58 -30.34
C SER A 122 0.39 16.32 -29.71
N GLU A 123 0.42 15.22 -30.46
CA GLU A 123 0.98 13.92 -30.04
C GLU A 123 2.35 14.08 -29.35
N PRO A 124 2.66 13.32 -28.29
CA PRO A 124 4.01 13.29 -27.74
C PRO A 124 4.96 12.73 -28.80
N ALA A 125 5.91 13.56 -29.23
CA ALA A 125 6.88 13.22 -30.25
C ALA A 125 7.70 11.98 -29.83
N ARG A 126 7.66 10.93 -30.65
CA ARG A 126 8.62 9.82 -30.59
C ARG A 126 10.05 10.39 -30.79
N PRO A 127 11.06 9.99 -29.99
CA PRO A 127 12.43 10.40 -30.26
C PRO A 127 12.92 9.71 -31.55
N ARG A 128 13.27 10.49 -32.57
CA ARG A 128 14.01 10.00 -33.74
C ARG A 128 15.48 10.38 -33.58
N LEU A 129 16.35 9.38 -33.56
CA LEU A 129 17.79 9.56 -33.75
C LEU A 129 18.09 10.03 -35.19
N GLY A 130 18.98 11.02 -35.30
CA GLY A 130 19.91 11.27 -36.41
C GLY A 130 19.35 11.64 -37.78
N ASP A 131 19.55 12.89 -38.21
CA ASP A 131 20.62 13.19 -39.18
C ASP A 131 20.72 14.70 -39.47
N ASP A 132 21.96 15.12 -39.70
CA ASP A 132 22.41 16.47 -40.06
C ASP A 132 21.64 17.06 -41.25
N THR A 133 21.09 18.28 -41.13
CA THR A 133 21.31 19.35 -42.13
C THR A 133 20.95 20.75 -41.60
N LEU A 134 21.88 21.68 -41.80
CA LEU A 134 21.72 23.14 -41.70
C LEU A 134 20.57 23.67 -42.58
N LEU A 135 19.88 24.74 -42.14
CA LEU A 135 19.75 26.04 -42.84
C LEU A 135 18.66 26.95 -42.22
N GLN A 136 19.12 28.12 -41.77
CA GLN A 136 18.58 29.49 -41.94
C GLN A 136 17.23 29.91 -41.31
N ALA A 137 17.36 30.94 -40.47
CA ALA A 137 16.33 31.83 -39.96
C ALA A 137 15.90 32.87 -41.01
N GLU A 138 14.65 33.37 -40.93
CA GLU A 138 14.21 34.74 -41.26
C GLU A 138 12.81 35.05 -40.64
N PRO A 139 12.45 36.34 -40.45
CA PRO A 139 11.58 36.81 -39.35
C PRO A 139 10.13 37.16 -39.73
N ALA A 140 9.31 37.37 -38.68
CA ALA A 140 7.90 37.77 -38.73
C ALA A 140 7.66 39.21 -39.22
N PRO A 141 6.44 39.54 -39.72
CA PRO A 141 5.99 40.91 -39.81
C PRO A 141 5.07 41.31 -38.65
N ASP A 142 5.38 42.51 -38.17
CA ASP A 142 4.71 43.42 -37.26
C ASP A 142 3.33 43.84 -37.81
N ASP A 143 2.31 44.00 -36.96
CA ASP A 143 1.31 45.05 -37.21
C ASP A 143 0.73 45.61 -35.91
N ARG A 144 0.90 46.92 -35.76
CA ARG A 144 0.46 47.77 -34.65
C ARG A 144 -0.61 48.71 -35.17
N THR A 145 -1.81 48.68 -34.60
CA THR A 145 -2.72 49.83 -34.39
C THR A 145 -3.77 49.34 -33.37
N GLY A 146 -4.26 50.01 -32.33
CA GLY A 146 -4.22 51.39 -31.85
C GLY A 146 -5.54 51.62 -31.09
N GLU A 147 -5.50 51.56 -29.74
CA GLU A 147 -6.37 52.14 -28.66
C GLU A 147 -7.90 52.44 -28.86
N PRO A 148 -8.65 52.79 -27.80
CA PRO A 148 -8.88 52.15 -26.50
C PRO A 148 -10.41 52.00 -26.21
N THR A 149 -10.84 51.10 -25.31
CA THR A 149 -12.22 51.17 -24.77
C THR A 149 -12.30 50.85 -23.29
N VAL A 150 -12.91 51.79 -22.58
CA VAL A 150 -13.10 51.89 -21.14
C VAL A 150 -14.29 51.04 -20.67
N LEU A 151 -14.10 50.38 -19.52
CA LEU A 151 -15.05 49.81 -18.55
C LEU A 151 -16.48 49.47 -19.01
N GLY A 152 -16.78 48.17 -19.01
CA GLY A 152 -18.13 47.61 -18.89
C GLY A 152 -18.18 46.56 -17.77
N SER A 153 -18.98 46.86 -16.75
CA SER A 153 -19.46 46.04 -15.63
C SER A 153 -19.30 44.51 -15.75
N THR A 154 -18.58 43.92 -14.79
CA THR A 154 -18.59 42.48 -14.49
C THR A 154 -19.97 42.06 -13.97
N THR A 155 -20.75 41.35 -14.79
CA THR A 155 -21.81 40.45 -14.31
C THR A 155 -21.17 39.25 -13.59
N PRO A 156 -21.74 38.74 -12.48
CA PRO A 156 -21.23 37.54 -11.82
C PRO A 156 -21.36 36.35 -12.78
N GLU A 157 -20.26 35.60 -12.92
CA GLU A 157 -20.18 34.37 -13.69
C GLU A 157 -21.30 33.40 -13.27
N THR A 158 -22.07 32.94 -14.24
CA THR A 158 -23.18 31.99 -14.07
C THR A 158 -22.63 30.63 -13.66
N SER A 159 -22.81 30.27 -12.39
CA SER A 159 -22.58 28.89 -11.92
C SER A 159 -23.57 27.91 -12.57
N THR A 160 -23.05 26.85 -13.16
CA THR A 160 -23.83 25.79 -13.81
C THR A 160 -24.73 25.08 -12.77
N PRO A 161 -26.04 24.91 -13.02
CA PRO A 161 -26.92 24.19 -12.10
C PRO A 161 -26.56 22.69 -12.03
N ILE A 162 -26.57 22.12 -10.82
CA ILE A 162 -26.58 20.67 -10.60
C ILE A 162 -27.95 20.16 -11.06
N GLY A 163 -27.97 19.55 -12.26
CA GLY A 163 -29.19 19.28 -13.03
C GLY A 163 -29.92 17.97 -12.71
N ASP A 164 -31.20 17.95 -13.10
CA ASP A 164 -32.15 16.84 -13.00
C ASP A 164 -31.71 15.64 -13.86
N ARG A 165 -30.86 14.75 -13.31
CA ARG A 165 -30.72 13.40 -13.87
C ARG A 165 -32.04 12.68 -13.64
N VAL A 166 -32.66 12.19 -14.72
CA VAL A 166 -33.86 11.35 -14.67
C VAL A 166 -33.49 10.01 -15.31
N HIS A 167 -33.28 8.99 -14.49
CA HIS A 167 -32.99 7.63 -14.96
C HIS A 167 -34.29 6.93 -15.36
N ALA A 168 -34.50 6.76 -16.67
CA ALA A 168 -35.76 6.33 -17.27
C ALA A 168 -36.01 4.80 -17.27
N GLY A 169 -35.04 3.99 -16.83
CA GLY A 169 -35.20 2.53 -16.78
C GLY A 169 -35.89 2.03 -15.49
N GLY A 170 -36.48 0.83 -15.57
CA GLY A 170 -37.21 0.21 -14.45
C GLY A 170 -36.26 -0.23 -13.33
N LEU A 171 -36.64 0.05 -12.08
CA LEU A 171 -35.87 -0.33 -10.89
C LEU A 171 -35.93 -1.84 -10.65
N ASP A 172 -34.77 -2.49 -10.61
CA ASP A 172 -34.60 -3.87 -10.17
C ASP A 172 -34.23 -3.90 -8.67
N LEU A 173 -35.20 -4.29 -7.84
CA LEU A 173 -35.06 -4.30 -6.38
C LEU A 173 -34.11 -5.39 -5.88
N GLU A 174 -34.00 -6.53 -6.58
CA GLU A 174 -33.08 -7.60 -6.18
C GLU A 174 -31.63 -7.17 -6.43
N ARG A 175 -31.36 -6.59 -7.61
CA ARG A 175 -30.06 -5.99 -7.92
C ARG A 175 -29.72 -4.86 -6.97
N LEU A 176 -30.66 -3.98 -6.66
CA LEU A 176 -30.43 -2.88 -5.72
C LEU A 176 -30.01 -3.39 -4.35
N ARG A 177 -30.72 -4.37 -3.77
CA ARG A 177 -30.37 -4.92 -2.45
C ARG A 177 -29.00 -5.60 -2.48
N ALA A 178 -28.74 -6.44 -3.49
CA ALA A 178 -27.48 -7.15 -3.61
C ALA A 178 -26.28 -6.20 -3.79
N ALA A 179 -26.43 -5.16 -4.62
CA ALA A 179 -25.39 -4.18 -4.86
C ALA A 179 -25.19 -3.24 -3.65
N LEU A 180 -26.27 -2.80 -3.01
CA LEU A 180 -26.20 -1.94 -1.83
C LEU A 180 -25.51 -2.65 -0.66
N ARG A 181 -25.79 -3.96 -0.45
CA ARG A 181 -25.11 -4.76 0.58
C ARG A 181 -23.60 -4.78 0.36
N GLN A 182 -23.17 -5.09 -0.86
CA GLN A 182 -21.75 -5.11 -1.23
C GLN A 182 -21.08 -3.73 -1.12
N LEU A 183 -21.81 -2.64 -1.44
CA LEU A 183 -21.33 -1.28 -1.24
C LEU A 183 -21.10 -0.99 0.26
N VAL A 184 -22.04 -1.38 1.12
CA VAL A 184 -21.90 -1.23 2.58
C VAL A 184 -20.73 -2.06 3.11
N GLU A 185 -20.56 -3.30 2.67
CA GLU A 185 -19.41 -4.16 3.03
C GLU A 185 -18.08 -3.49 2.64
N GLY A 186 -17.98 -2.94 1.42
CA GLY A 186 -16.79 -2.23 0.96
C GLY A 186 -16.47 -0.97 1.78
N VAL A 187 -17.47 -0.14 2.06
CA VAL A 187 -17.30 1.08 2.87
C VAL A 187 -16.96 0.73 4.32
N ALA A 188 -17.60 -0.28 4.90
CA ALA A 188 -17.31 -0.76 6.25
C ALA A 188 -15.87 -1.26 6.38
N ALA A 189 -15.36 -2.00 5.38
CA ALA A 189 -13.97 -2.45 5.35
C ALA A 189 -12.98 -1.27 5.32
N LEU A 190 -13.31 -0.20 4.58
CA LEU A 190 -12.50 1.02 4.55
C LEU A 190 -12.49 1.73 5.92
N HIS A 191 -13.65 1.84 6.56
CA HIS A 191 -13.80 2.46 7.88
C HIS A 191 -13.10 1.66 8.99
N ALA A 192 -13.17 0.33 8.94
CA ALA A 192 -12.46 -0.56 9.86
C ALA A 192 -10.93 -0.40 9.78
N ALA A 193 -10.41 0.01 8.62
CA ALA A 193 -9.00 0.36 8.43
C ALA A 193 -8.67 1.82 8.83
N GLY A 194 -9.61 2.53 9.46
CA GLY A 194 -9.46 3.93 9.87
C GLY A 194 -9.41 4.93 8.72
N LYS A 195 -9.90 4.54 7.53
CA LYS A 195 -9.93 5.39 6.32
C LYS A 195 -11.36 5.83 6.00
N LEU A 196 -11.50 6.94 5.28
CA LEU A 196 -12.77 7.46 4.79
C LEU A 196 -12.68 7.65 3.27
N HIS A 197 -13.78 7.45 2.55
CA HIS A 197 -13.80 7.59 1.09
C HIS A 197 -13.94 9.05 0.65
N ARG A 198 -14.83 9.82 1.29
CA ARG A 198 -15.05 11.27 1.15
C ARG A 198 -15.64 11.78 -0.18
N ASP A 199 -15.60 11.01 -1.26
CA ASP A 199 -16.22 11.33 -2.56
C ASP A 199 -17.04 10.15 -3.13
N LEU A 200 -17.85 9.49 -2.29
CA LEU A 200 -18.72 8.42 -2.79
C LEU A 200 -19.79 8.99 -3.72
N LYS A 201 -19.87 8.44 -4.93
CA LYS A 201 -20.83 8.79 -5.97
C LYS A 201 -20.95 7.65 -6.99
N PRO A 202 -22.02 7.60 -7.81
CA PRO A 202 -22.26 6.50 -8.74
C PRO A 202 -21.12 6.19 -9.70
N SER A 203 -20.38 7.20 -10.19
CA SER A 203 -19.24 6.99 -11.09
C SER A 203 -18.05 6.31 -10.42
N ASN A 204 -17.97 6.34 -9.08
CA ASN A 204 -16.88 5.74 -8.32
C ASN A 204 -17.25 4.34 -7.80
N VAL A 205 -18.44 3.82 -8.17
CA VAL A 205 -18.93 2.51 -7.78
C VAL A 205 -19.37 1.76 -9.04
N MET A 206 -18.58 0.78 -9.44
CA MET A 206 -18.82 -0.04 -10.63
C MET A 206 -19.41 -1.38 -10.23
N VAL A 207 -20.25 -1.94 -11.10
CA VAL A 207 -20.77 -3.31 -10.97
C VAL A 207 -20.39 -4.10 -12.21
N ASP A 208 -19.61 -5.16 -12.02
CA ASP A 208 -19.16 -6.01 -13.12
C ASP A 208 -20.26 -6.95 -13.64
N ALA A 209 -19.94 -7.73 -14.68
CA ALA A 209 -20.88 -8.64 -15.32
C ALA A 209 -21.41 -9.75 -14.39
N ASP A 210 -20.64 -10.11 -13.36
CA ASP A 210 -21.01 -11.13 -12.36
C ASP A 210 -21.81 -10.52 -11.19
N GLY A 211 -22.05 -9.20 -11.21
CA GLY A 211 -22.79 -8.49 -10.16
C GLY A 211 -21.91 -8.11 -8.96
N ARG A 212 -20.59 -8.21 -9.07
CA ARG A 212 -19.66 -7.76 -8.02
C ARG A 212 -19.56 -6.23 -8.07
N VAL A 213 -19.78 -5.60 -6.92
CA VAL A 213 -19.63 -4.16 -6.75
C VAL A 213 -18.18 -3.84 -6.40
N VAL A 214 -17.57 -2.84 -7.03
CA VAL A 214 -16.20 -2.39 -6.76
C VAL A 214 -16.16 -0.87 -6.63
N ILE A 215 -15.65 -0.39 -5.50
CA ILE A 215 -15.42 1.03 -5.22
C ILE A 215 -14.03 1.43 -5.75
N LEU A 216 -13.96 2.49 -6.56
CA LEU A 216 -12.79 2.86 -7.37
C LEU A 216 -12.00 4.07 -6.84
N ASP A 217 -12.56 5.28 -6.97
CA ASP A 217 -11.83 6.55 -6.78
C ASP A 217 -12.09 7.15 -5.38
N PHE A 218 -11.05 7.20 -4.54
CA PHE A 218 -11.12 7.70 -3.17
C PHE A 218 -10.81 9.20 -3.16
N GLY A 219 -11.86 10.03 -3.24
CA GLY A 219 -11.69 11.45 -3.45
C GLY A 219 -11.07 12.17 -2.26
N LEU A 220 -10.02 12.93 -2.56
CA LEU A 220 -9.33 13.81 -1.62
C LEU A 220 -9.71 15.28 -1.81
N ALA A 221 -10.95 15.55 -2.18
CA ALA A 221 -11.48 16.90 -2.20
C ALA A 221 -11.89 17.29 -0.78
N VAL A 222 -11.04 18.08 -0.12
CA VAL A 222 -11.32 19.35 0.58
C VAL A 222 -10.16 19.56 1.58
N GLU A 223 -9.00 19.98 1.08
CA GLU A 223 -8.09 20.82 1.88
C GLU A 223 -8.53 22.26 1.63
N ARG A 224 -8.76 23.03 2.71
CA ARG A 224 -9.21 24.42 2.65
C ARG A 224 -8.26 25.21 1.75
N HIS A 225 -8.75 25.64 0.59
CA HIS A 225 -8.04 26.65 -0.18
C HIS A 225 -8.16 27.98 0.56
N GLY A 226 -7.04 28.68 0.73
CA GLY A 226 -7.02 30.00 1.36
C GLY A 226 -7.94 30.99 0.63
N PRO A 227 -8.32 32.11 1.28
CA PRO A 227 -9.21 33.10 0.69
C PRO A 227 -8.52 33.75 -0.52
N GLY A 228 -8.85 33.30 -1.74
CA GLY A 228 -8.32 33.89 -2.97
C GLY A 228 -8.20 32.99 -4.20
N SER A 229 -8.34 31.65 -4.12
CA SER A 229 -8.36 30.82 -5.34
C SER A 229 -9.74 30.85 -5.99
N LYS A 230 -9.79 31.04 -7.31
CA LYS A 230 -11.03 30.98 -8.09
C LYS A 230 -11.62 29.57 -7.95
N LEU A 231 -12.82 29.47 -7.38
CA LEU A 231 -13.68 28.27 -7.42
C LEU A 231 -14.05 28.02 -8.89
N GLY A 232 -13.23 27.27 -9.63
CA GLY A 232 -13.49 26.93 -11.03
C GLY A 232 -14.21 25.59 -11.16
N ASP A 233 -15.43 25.63 -11.72
CA ASP A 233 -16.28 24.62 -12.40
C ASP A 233 -16.30 23.12 -12.01
N GLU A 234 -15.28 22.51 -11.42
CA GLU A 234 -15.21 21.06 -11.13
C GLU A 234 -15.81 20.65 -9.77
N LEU A 235 -15.99 21.60 -8.84
CA LEU A 235 -16.66 21.38 -7.54
C LEU A 235 -18.18 21.13 -7.67
N THR A 236 -18.73 21.36 -8.86
CA THR A 236 -20.17 21.40 -9.11
C THR A 236 -20.82 20.00 -9.03
N GLY A 237 -20.13 18.93 -9.44
CA GLY A 237 -20.68 17.57 -9.46
C GLY A 237 -20.64 16.83 -8.12
N THR A 238 -19.57 17.00 -7.33
CA THR A 238 -19.40 16.33 -6.02
C THR A 238 -20.32 16.91 -4.94
N ALA A 239 -20.74 18.17 -5.05
CA ALA A 239 -21.63 18.81 -4.08
C ALA A 239 -23.00 18.13 -3.95
N ALA A 240 -23.46 17.42 -4.99
CA ALA A 240 -24.69 16.64 -4.96
C ALA A 240 -24.65 15.50 -3.93
N TYR A 241 -23.49 14.91 -3.66
CA TYR A 241 -23.32 13.75 -2.77
C TYR A 241 -22.69 14.12 -1.40
N MET A 242 -22.04 15.29 -1.28
CA MET A 242 -21.45 15.76 -0.02
C MET A 242 -22.46 15.85 1.13
N ALA A 243 -22.04 15.44 2.32
CA ALA A 243 -22.79 15.57 3.56
C ALA A 243 -22.78 17.03 4.08
N PRO A 244 -23.82 17.46 4.84
CA PRO A 244 -23.90 18.83 5.35
C PRO A 244 -22.69 19.26 6.18
N GLU A 245 -22.16 18.36 7.01
CA GLU A 245 -21.03 18.63 7.90
C GLU A 245 -19.68 18.78 7.17
N GLN A 246 -19.55 18.22 5.97
CA GLN A 246 -18.33 18.36 5.15
C GLN A 246 -18.08 19.81 4.72
N VAL A 247 -19.14 20.62 4.61
CA VAL A 247 -19.03 22.06 4.32
C VAL A 247 -18.35 22.82 5.46
N ALA A 248 -18.55 22.38 6.71
CA ALA A 248 -17.90 22.95 7.88
C ALA A 248 -16.45 22.46 8.06
N GLY A 249 -15.99 21.50 7.23
CA GLY A 249 -14.68 20.87 7.31
C GLY A 249 -14.61 19.70 8.31
N ALA A 250 -15.76 19.20 8.78
CA ALA A 250 -15.84 17.98 9.57
C ALA A 250 -16.17 16.80 8.65
N THR A 251 -15.41 15.70 8.73
CA THR A 251 -15.69 14.48 7.96
C THR A 251 -15.51 13.27 8.86
N SER A 252 -16.47 12.37 8.84
CA SER A 252 -16.51 11.16 9.68
C SER A 252 -17.05 9.98 8.86
N PRO A 253 -17.04 8.75 9.40
CA PRO A 253 -17.73 7.61 8.78
C PRO A 253 -19.17 7.92 8.36
N ALA A 254 -19.89 8.70 9.17
CA ALA A 254 -21.25 9.14 8.90
C ALA A 254 -21.39 9.99 7.63
N SER A 255 -20.33 10.69 7.21
CA SER A 255 -20.34 11.47 5.96
C SER A 255 -20.37 10.57 4.72
N ASP A 256 -19.66 9.44 4.74
CA ASP A 256 -19.71 8.43 3.67
C ASP A 256 -21.11 7.77 3.62
N TRP A 257 -21.71 7.50 4.78
CA TRP A 257 -23.08 6.97 4.86
C TRP A 257 -24.13 7.93 4.28
N TYR A 258 -23.97 9.23 4.47
CA TYR A 258 -24.84 10.21 3.82
C TYR A 258 -24.75 10.12 2.29
N ALA A 259 -23.54 10.00 1.74
CA ALA A 259 -23.35 9.84 0.29
C ALA A 259 -23.98 8.55 -0.25
N VAL A 260 -23.87 7.43 0.49
CA VAL A 260 -24.62 6.19 0.21
C VAL A 260 -26.13 6.43 0.24
N GLY A 261 -26.62 7.25 1.18
CA GLY A 261 -28.02 7.68 1.25
C GLY A 261 -28.49 8.44 0.02
N VAL A 262 -27.65 9.35 -0.51
CA VAL A 262 -27.92 10.09 -1.75
C VAL A 262 -27.97 9.13 -2.95
N MET A 263 -27.03 8.19 -3.05
CA MET A 263 -27.03 7.16 -4.09
C MET A 263 -28.28 6.27 -4.02
N LEU A 264 -28.69 5.86 -2.82
CA LEU A 264 -29.93 5.10 -2.62
C LEU A 264 -31.16 5.92 -3.01
N TYR A 265 -31.21 7.20 -2.65
CA TYR A 265 -32.31 8.09 -3.04
C TYR A 265 -32.43 8.21 -4.56
N GLU A 266 -31.31 8.39 -5.26
CA GLU A 266 -31.28 8.44 -6.72
C GLU A 266 -31.63 7.09 -7.35
N ALA A 267 -31.15 5.98 -6.78
CA ALA A 267 -31.50 4.64 -7.25
C ALA A 267 -32.99 4.37 -7.13
N LEU A 268 -33.63 4.82 -6.05
CA LEU A 268 -35.06 4.64 -5.79
C LEU A 268 -35.93 5.57 -6.65
N THR A 269 -35.65 6.87 -6.63
CA THR A 269 -36.53 7.90 -7.24
C THR A 269 -36.15 8.26 -8.67
N GLY A 270 -34.91 7.95 -9.07
CA GLY A 270 -34.34 8.33 -10.35
C GLY A 270 -33.90 9.78 -10.39
N ARG A 271 -33.94 10.52 -9.26
CA ARG A 271 -33.63 11.95 -9.12
C ARG A 271 -32.74 12.18 -7.90
N LEU A 272 -32.02 13.31 -7.88
CA LEU A 272 -31.25 13.74 -6.71
C LEU A 272 -32.16 14.35 -5.62
N PRO A 273 -31.81 14.24 -4.33
CA PRO A 273 -32.61 14.80 -3.23
C PRO A 273 -32.66 16.33 -3.24
N PHE A 274 -31.61 16.98 -3.75
CA PHE A 274 -31.53 18.42 -3.90
C PHE A 274 -30.86 18.77 -5.23
N THR A 275 -31.45 19.73 -5.96
CA THR A 275 -30.92 20.28 -7.22
C THR A 275 -30.78 21.80 -7.14
N GLY A 276 -30.01 22.40 -8.04
CA GLY A 276 -29.71 23.85 -8.03
C GLY A 276 -28.21 24.14 -8.15
N THR A 277 -27.79 25.39 -7.97
CA THR A 277 -26.35 25.70 -7.97
C THR A 277 -25.66 25.05 -6.76
N MET A 278 -24.34 24.86 -6.82
CA MET A 278 -23.57 24.26 -5.71
C MET A 278 -23.89 24.91 -4.36
N ILE A 279 -23.87 26.24 -4.29
CA ILE A 279 -24.16 26.97 -3.04
C ILE A 279 -25.61 26.73 -2.58
N GLN A 280 -26.57 26.70 -3.51
CA GLN A 280 -27.98 26.43 -3.17
C GLN A 280 -28.17 25.02 -2.62
N VAL A 281 -27.56 24.01 -3.25
CA VAL A 281 -27.64 22.61 -2.80
C VAL A 281 -27.03 22.46 -1.41
N LEU A 282 -25.85 23.05 -1.16
CA LEU A 282 -25.21 23.00 0.15
C LEU A 282 -26.04 23.71 1.24
N MET A 283 -26.67 24.85 0.92
CA MET A 283 -27.58 25.55 1.84
C MET A 283 -28.83 24.72 2.15
N ARG A 284 -29.48 24.16 1.12
CA ARG A 284 -30.68 23.31 1.30
C ARG A 284 -30.39 22.08 2.15
N LYS A 285 -29.27 21.40 1.93
CA LYS A 285 -28.84 20.25 2.75
C LYS A 285 -28.67 20.58 4.23
N ARG A 286 -28.32 21.84 4.55
CA ARG A 286 -28.20 22.32 5.93
C ARG A 286 -29.57 22.66 6.53
N ASP A 287 -30.41 23.33 5.75
CA ASP A 287 -31.59 24.03 6.27
C ASP A 287 -32.91 23.26 6.07
N GLU A 288 -32.96 22.35 5.10
CA GLU A 288 -34.15 21.63 4.64
C GLU A 288 -33.96 20.09 4.73
N ASP A 289 -35.06 19.36 4.93
CA ASP A 289 -35.07 17.90 4.79
C ASP A 289 -35.50 17.52 3.35
N PRO A 290 -34.96 16.43 2.76
CA PRO A 290 -35.31 16.02 1.40
C PRO A 290 -36.75 15.54 1.30
N ILE A 291 -37.34 15.65 0.11
CA ILE A 291 -38.68 15.09 -0.17
C ILE A 291 -38.61 13.57 0.04
N PRO A 292 -39.49 12.95 0.86
CA PRO A 292 -39.46 11.52 1.08
C PRO A 292 -39.60 10.72 -0.23
N PRO A 293 -38.79 9.66 -0.45
CA PRO A 293 -38.73 8.94 -1.72
C PRO A 293 -40.08 8.33 -2.14
N GLU A 294 -40.88 7.88 -1.18
CA GLU A 294 -42.22 7.31 -1.38
C GLU A 294 -43.24 8.33 -1.94
N GLN A 295 -42.99 9.63 -1.77
CA GLN A 295 -43.84 10.67 -2.39
C GLN A 295 -43.53 10.86 -3.88
N LEU A 296 -42.31 10.53 -4.31
CA LEU A 296 -41.88 10.63 -5.71
C LEU A 296 -42.08 9.33 -6.48
N ALA A 297 -41.97 8.18 -5.82
CA ALA A 297 -42.17 6.86 -6.39
C ALA A 297 -42.96 5.96 -5.40
N PRO A 298 -44.30 5.87 -5.56
CA PRO A 298 -45.18 5.18 -4.61
C PRO A 298 -44.94 3.67 -4.47
N ASP A 299 -44.31 3.02 -5.46
CA ASP A 299 -44.10 1.58 -5.50
C ASP A 299 -42.81 1.12 -4.77
N ILE A 300 -42.11 2.03 -4.09
CA ILE A 300 -40.88 1.71 -3.35
C ILE A 300 -41.20 0.92 -2.06
N PRO A 301 -40.44 -0.15 -1.75
CA PRO A 301 -40.55 -0.85 -0.47
C PRO A 301 -40.32 0.06 0.75
N GLU A 302 -41.20 -0.03 1.75
CA GLU A 302 -41.17 0.82 2.95
C GLU A 302 -39.84 0.73 3.72
N ASP A 303 -39.23 -0.46 3.75
CA ASP A 303 -37.96 -0.67 4.43
C ASP A 303 -36.80 0.10 3.77
N LEU A 304 -36.73 0.14 2.44
CA LEU A 304 -35.74 0.91 1.70
C LEU A 304 -35.99 2.42 1.80
N ALA A 305 -37.25 2.85 1.77
CA ALA A 305 -37.61 4.26 1.99
C ALA A 305 -37.19 4.74 3.39
N ARG A 306 -37.46 3.93 4.41
CA ARG A 306 -37.05 4.20 5.80
C ARG A 306 -35.53 4.24 5.93
N LEU A 307 -34.82 3.29 5.32
CA LEU A 307 -33.35 3.25 5.34
C LEU A 307 -32.74 4.51 4.68
N CYS A 308 -33.25 4.89 3.52
CA CYS A 308 -32.86 6.11 2.81
C CYS A 308 -33.07 7.36 3.67
N GLY A 309 -34.23 7.49 4.32
CA GLY A 309 -34.53 8.60 5.22
C GLY A 309 -33.60 8.68 6.44
N ARG A 310 -33.17 7.53 6.99
CA ARG A 310 -32.19 7.49 8.09
C ARG A 310 -30.78 7.93 7.63
N LEU A 311 -30.33 7.49 6.46
CA LEU A 311 -29.02 7.87 5.91
C LEU A 311 -28.92 9.36 5.58
N LEU A 312 -30.03 9.98 5.17
CA LEU A 312 -30.09 11.41 4.81
C LEU A 312 -30.36 12.35 6.00
N ARG A 313 -30.28 11.88 7.25
CA ARG A 313 -30.40 12.73 8.44
C ARG A 313 -29.30 13.80 8.47
N ARG A 314 -29.68 15.03 8.81
CA ARG A 314 -28.74 16.16 8.92
C ARG A 314 -27.71 15.95 10.02
N ASP A 315 -28.16 15.47 11.17
CA ASP A 315 -27.32 15.10 12.30
C ASP A 315 -26.56 13.79 12.03
N PRO A 316 -25.21 13.80 11.98
CA PRO A 316 -24.41 12.60 11.72
C PRO A 316 -24.62 11.48 12.75
N GLU A 317 -24.90 11.81 14.01
CA GLU A 317 -25.08 10.80 15.09
C GLU A 317 -26.39 10.02 14.97
N GLN A 318 -27.34 10.48 14.15
CA GLN A 318 -28.62 9.82 13.92
C GLN A 318 -28.61 8.88 12.71
N ARG A 319 -27.49 8.84 11.96
CA ARG A 319 -27.33 7.96 10.79
C ARG A 319 -26.95 6.55 11.27
N PRO A 320 -27.42 5.50 10.58
CA PRO A 320 -27.07 4.14 10.95
C PRO A 320 -25.58 3.88 10.70
N ASP A 321 -25.00 2.99 11.51
CA ASP A 321 -23.68 2.44 11.26
C ASP A 321 -23.73 1.27 10.25
N ALA A 322 -22.56 0.69 9.97
CA ALA A 322 -22.44 -0.43 9.03
C ALA A 322 -23.24 -1.66 9.46
N GLU A 323 -23.30 -1.96 10.76
CA GLU A 323 -23.96 -3.15 11.30
C GLU A 323 -25.47 -3.04 11.15
N GLU A 324 -26.03 -1.89 11.52
CA GLU A 324 -27.45 -1.58 11.34
C GLU A 324 -27.85 -1.60 9.86
N LEU A 325 -26.97 -1.14 8.96
CA LEU A 325 -27.19 -1.17 7.51
C LEU A 325 -27.22 -2.60 6.97
N LEU A 326 -26.26 -3.45 7.34
CA LEU A 326 -26.19 -4.84 6.88
C LEU A 326 -27.36 -5.68 7.42
N ALA A 327 -27.75 -5.47 8.67
CA ALA A 327 -28.92 -6.08 9.27
C ALA A 327 -30.21 -5.69 8.53
N ALA A 328 -30.38 -4.41 8.19
CA ALA A 328 -31.53 -3.92 7.43
C ALA A 328 -31.61 -4.50 6.00
N LEU A 329 -30.48 -4.95 5.44
CA LEU A 329 -30.38 -5.53 4.09
C LEU A 329 -30.45 -7.06 4.08
N GLY A 330 -30.75 -7.70 5.22
CA GLY A 330 -30.90 -9.16 5.32
C GLY A 330 -29.58 -9.93 5.39
N GLY A 331 -28.50 -9.29 5.83
CA GLY A 331 -27.26 -9.99 6.18
C GLY A 331 -27.47 -10.88 7.41
N GLN A 332 -26.97 -12.12 7.36
CA GLN A 332 -26.66 -12.86 8.58
C GLN A 332 -25.41 -12.25 9.20
N ASP A 333 -25.39 -12.13 10.53
CA ASP A 333 -24.39 -11.47 11.38
C ASP A 333 -22.96 -11.52 10.79
N SER A 334 -22.59 -10.49 10.04
CA SER A 334 -21.20 -10.10 9.83
C SER A 334 -20.81 -9.21 11.01
N GLY A 335 -20.75 -9.82 12.19
CA GLY A 335 -20.60 -9.12 13.45
C GLY A 335 -19.36 -8.22 13.48
N LEU A 336 -19.61 -6.96 13.83
CA LEU A 336 -18.76 -6.14 14.70
C LEU A 336 -17.40 -5.70 14.11
N PHE A 337 -17.45 -4.84 13.10
CA PHE A 337 -16.30 -3.99 12.72
C PHE A 337 -16.16 -2.71 13.56
N ASP A 338 -17.07 -2.46 14.52
CA ASP A 338 -16.95 -1.35 15.45
C ASP A 338 -16.63 -1.82 16.87
N ARG A 339 -15.45 -2.40 17.02
CA ARG A 339 -14.73 -2.25 18.28
C ARG A 339 -13.50 -1.44 17.98
N SER A 340 -13.63 -0.14 18.20
CA SER A 340 -12.52 0.76 18.52
C SER A 340 -11.78 0.24 19.75
N LEU A 341 -11.07 -0.87 19.60
CA LEU A 341 -10.05 -1.32 20.52
C LEU A 341 -8.90 -0.35 20.33
N GLU A 342 -8.95 0.75 21.08
CA GLU A 342 -7.75 1.51 21.40
C GLU A 342 -6.67 0.50 21.78
N HIS A 343 -5.68 0.36 20.89
CA HIS A 343 -4.59 -0.60 20.94
C HIS A 343 -4.07 -0.77 22.37
N ALA A 344 -4.60 -1.77 23.08
CA ALA A 344 -4.25 -2.03 24.45
C ALA A 344 -2.82 -2.59 24.46
N LEU A 345 -1.83 -1.71 24.54
CA LEU A 345 -0.45 -2.12 24.69
C LEU A 345 -0.29 -2.85 26.02
N VAL A 346 0.20 -4.08 25.93
CA VAL A 346 0.51 -4.92 27.08
C VAL A 346 1.99 -5.26 27.03
N GLY A 347 2.70 -5.04 28.14
CA GLY A 347 4.07 -5.54 28.29
C GLY A 347 5.12 -4.76 27.50
N ARG A 348 4.81 -3.52 27.11
CA ARG A 348 5.71 -2.64 26.34
C ARG A 348 6.19 -1.43 27.14
N GLU A 349 6.09 -1.48 28.46
CA GLU A 349 6.40 -0.37 29.36
C GLU A 349 7.90 0.01 29.27
N HIS A 350 8.78 -0.99 29.17
CA HIS A 350 10.22 -0.75 29.01
C HIS A 350 10.54 -0.11 27.65
N HIS A 351 9.86 -0.53 26.57
CA HIS A 351 10.03 0.05 25.24
C HIS A 351 9.58 1.51 25.19
N LEU A 352 8.43 1.82 25.79
CA LEU A 352 7.92 3.18 25.94
C LEU A 352 8.88 4.06 26.75
N ALA A 353 9.41 3.53 27.87
CA ALA A 353 10.39 4.23 28.69
C ALA A 353 11.70 4.53 27.92
N ALA A 354 12.15 3.62 27.05
CA ALA A 354 13.33 3.83 26.21
C ALA A 354 13.09 4.93 25.15
N LEU A 355 11.89 5.00 24.58
CA LEU A 355 11.48 6.07 23.67
C LEU A 355 11.38 7.41 24.41
N ASP A 356 10.85 7.43 25.63
CA ASP A 356 10.81 8.61 26.49
C ASP A 356 12.21 9.12 26.83
N ASP A 357 13.15 8.25 27.17
CA ASP A 357 14.54 8.61 27.43
C ASP A 357 15.24 9.18 26.17
N ALA A 358 14.99 8.59 25.01
CA ALA A 358 15.47 9.10 23.73
C ALA A 358 14.89 10.50 23.44
N PHE A 359 13.60 10.70 23.69
CA PHE A 359 12.93 11.97 23.50
C PHE A 359 13.37 13.04 24.51
N ALA A 360 13.73 12.64 25.74
CA ALA A 360 14.34 13.52 26.73
C ALA A 360 15.73 13.99 26.29
N THR A 361 16.54 13.10 25.71
CA THR A 361 17.86 13.44 25.15
C THR A 361 17.75 14.49 24.03
N VAL A 362 16.71 14.42 23.20
CA VAL A 362 16.43 15.48 22.20
C VAL A 362 16.14 16.83 22.87
N GLY A 363 15.53 16.84 24.06
CA GLY A 363 15.32 18.05 24.85
C GLY A 363 16.61 18.73 25.33
N GLU A 364 17.74 18.04 25.26
CA GLU A 364 19.07 18.58 25.57
C GLU A 364 19.78 19.20 24.36
N GLY A 365 19.12 19.22 23.19
CA GLY A 365 19.66 19.78 21.95
C GLY A 365 20.26 18.75 20.99
N GLU A 366 20.29 17.47 21.37
CA GLU A 366 20.87 16.41 20.54
C GLU A 366 19.88 15.87 19.48
N ALA A 367 20.39 15.47 18.32
CA ALA A 367 19.64 14.67 17.36
C ALA A 367 19.72 13.20 17.77
N VAL A 368 18.58 12.51 17.85
CA VAL A 368 18.53 11.11 18.30
C VAL A 368 17.81 10.25 17.28
N SER A 369 18.41 9.12 16.90
CA SER A 369 17.78 8.07 16.09
C SER A 369 17.51 6.82 16.92
N VAL A 370 16.29 6.28 16.81
CA VAL A 370 15.87 5.02 17.43
C VAL A 370 15.41 4.05 16.35
N TYR A 371 16.12 2.95 16.19
CA TYR A 371 15.80 1.87 15.27
C TYR A 371 15.03 0.77 16.00
N VAL A 372 13.72 0.68 15.75
CA VAL A 372 12.83 -0.29 16.37
C VAL A 372 12.71 -1.51 15.49
N HIS A 373 13.26 -2.65 15.92
CA HIS A 373 13.31 -3.85 15.10
C HIS A 373 12.79 -5.07 15.85
N GLY A 374 12.36 -6.08 15.09
CA GLY A 374 11.78 -7.30 15.66
C GLY A 374 11.06 -8.12 14.58
N PRO A 375 10.74 -9.39 14.86
CA PRO A 375 10.00 -10.24 13.93
C PRO A 375 8.68 -9.64 13.45
N SER A 376 8.16 -10.10 12.32
CA SER A 376 6.79 -9.79 11.90
C SER A 376 5.76 -10.11 13.00
N GLY A 377 4.71 -9.29 13.11
CA GLY A 377 3.60 -9.53 14.04
C GLY A 377 3.87 -9.23 15.52
N THR A 378 5.07 -8.79 15.92
CA THR A 378 5.37 -8.47 17.33
C THR A 378 4.77 -7.14 17.82
N GLY A 379 4.10 -6.37 16.96
CA GLY A 379 3.43 -5.12 17.33
C GLY A 379 4.33 -3.88 17.34
N LYS A 380 5.38 -3.84 16.50
CA LYS A 380 6.28 -2.68 16.35
C LYS A 380 5.52 -1.38 16.01
N SER A 381 4.72 -1.41 14.94
CA SER A 381 3.94 -0.24 14.51
C SER A 381 2.92 0.16 15.59
N SER A 382 2.21 -0.80 16.19
CA SER A 382 1.25 -0.52 17.29
C SER A 382 1.91 0.13 18.51
N LEU A 383 3.12 -0.32 18.88
CA LEU A 383 3.92 0.29 19.95
C LEU A 383 4.25 1.76 19.65
N ILE A 384 4.78 2.02 18.46
CA ILE A 384 5.19 3.38 18.08
C ILE A 384 3.96 4.26 17.91
N GLU A 385 2.89 3.77 17.29
CA GLU A 385 1.65 4.53 17.11
C GLU A 385 1.03 4.97 18.42
N ALA A 386 0.98 4.10 19.43
CA ALA A 386 0.47 4.52 20.74
C ALA A 386 1.40 5.52 21.44
N TYR A 387 2.72 5.37 21.29
CA TYR A 387 3.68 6.35 21.80
C TYR A 387 3.45 7.73 21.15
N LEU A 388 3.29 7.76 19.83
CA LEU A 388 3.00 8.97 19.07
C LEU A 388 1.64 9.57 19.45
N ALA A 389 0.61 8.75 19.65
CA ALA A 389 -0.72 9.20 20.05
C ALA A 389 -0.71 9.94 21.40
N GLN A 390 0.08 9.45 22.37
CA GLN A 390 0.26 10.10 23.68
C GLN A 390 0.95 11.47 23.60
N ARG A 391 1.63 11.77 22.49
CA ARG A 391 2.45 12.98 22.26
C ARG A 391 1.87 13.93 21.20
N ALA A 392 0.73 13.59 20.61
CA ALA A 392 0.18 14.31 19.46
C ALA A 392 -0.23 15.76 19.79
N ALA A 393 -0.49 16.07 21.07
CA ALA A 393 -0.94 17.40 21.49
C ALA A 393 0.19 18.45 21.59
N ASP A 394 1.42 18.02 21.91
CA ASP A 394 2.54 18.92 22.24
C ASP A 394 3.75 18.80 21.30
N VAL A 395 3.74 17.83 20.38
CA VAL A 395 4.86 17.50 19.49
C VAL A 395 4.45 17.55 18.02
N VAL A 396 5.34 18.04 17.16
CA VAL A 396 5.17 17.94 15.70
C VAL A 396 5.60 16.55 15.25
N ILE A 397 4.65 15.76 14.74
CA ILE A 397 4.90 14.39 14.29
C ILE A 397 4.86 14.36 12.76
N LEU A 398 6.00 14.09 12.13
CA LEU A 398 6.12 13.91 10.68
C LEU A 398 6.20 12.40 10.39
N ARG A 399 5.20 11.87 9.68
CA ARG A 399 5.06 10.43 9.45
C ARG A 399 5.39 10.07 8.02
N GLY A 400 6.09 8.96 7.82
CA GLY A 400 6.32 8.31 6.54
C GLY A 400 6.24 6.79 6.68
N ARG A 401 5.98 6.10 5.56
CA ARG A 401 5.99 4.64 5.48
C ARG A 401 6.46 4.21 4.10
N CYS A 402 7.28 3.18 4.04
CA CYS A 402 7.72 2.60 2.79
C CYS A 402 6.78 1.44 2.38
N TYR A 403 6.24 1.49 1.17
CA TYR A 403 5.34 0.46 0.63
C TYR A 403 6.05 -0.44 -0.38
N VAL A 404 5.78 -1.74 -0.40
CA VAL A 404 6.49 -2.68 -1.31
C VAL A 404 6.33 -2.28 -2.78
N HIS A 405 5.10 -2.00 -3.21
CA HIS A 405 4.74 -1.75 -4.62
C HIS A 405 4.79 -0.27 -5.01
N GLU A 406 5.69 0.49 -4.40
CA GLU A 406 5.88 1.91 -4.67
C GLU A 406 7.31 2.16 -5.17
N SER A 407 7.40 2.75 -6.36
CA SER A 407 8.66 3.25 -6.95
C SER A 407 8.61 4.77 -6.94
N VAL A 408 9.16 5.36 -5.87
CA VAL A 408 9.21 6.81 -5.67
C VAL A 408 10.62 7.18 -5.22
N PRO A 409 11.25 8.21 -5.80
CA PRO A 409 12.54 8.71 -5.35
C PRO A 409 12.53 9.08 -3.87
N TYR A 410 13.58 8.68 -3.13
CA TYR A 410 13.72 8.98 -1.70
C TYR A 410 12.52 8.49 -0.86
N LYS A 411 12.05 7.29 -1.16
CA LYS A 411 10.86 6.63 -0.59
C LYS A 411 10.74 6.68 0.93
N ALA A 412 11.84 6.56 1.67
CA ALA A 412 11.80 6.63 3.14
C ALA A 412 11.40 8.01 3.66
N LEU A 413 11.68 9.05 2.89
CA LEU A 413 11.39 10.44 3.24
C LEU A 413 10.19 11.00 2.51
N ASP A 414 9.73 10.37 1.43
CA ASP A 414 8.61 10.87 0.65
C ASP A 414 7.35 11.11 1.49
N GLY A 415 6.97 10.14 2.33
CA GLY A 415 5.86 10.31 3.27
C GLY A 415 6.11 11.39 4.33
N VAL A 416 7.35 11.56 4.78
CA VAL A 416 7.76 12.61 5.74
C VAL A 416 7.60 13.99 5.11
N ILE A 417 7.97 14.14 3.83
CA ILE A 417 7.79 15.37 3.07
C ILE A 417 6.30 15.67 2.83
N ASP A 418 5.49 14.66 2.53
CA ASP A 418 4.04 14.79 2.45
C ASP A 418 3.43 15.29 3.78
N SER A 419 3.92 14.76 4.91
CA SER A 419 3.54 15.24 6.25
C SER A 419 3.99 16.68 6.50
N LEU A 420 5.18 17.05 6.05
CA LEU A 420 5.72 18.41 6.18
C LEU A 420 4.94 19.43 5.35
N ARG A 421 4.54 19.08 4.12
CA ARG A 421 3.64 19.88 3.27
C ARG A 421 2.33 20.15 4.00
N ARG A 422 1.70 19.11 4.57
CA ARG A 422 0.46 19.26 5.34
C ARG A 422 0.64 20.16 6.55
N PHE A 423 1.73 19.97 7.29
CA PHE A 423 2.08 20.82 8.43
C PHE A 423 2.17 22.30 8.04
N LEU A 424 2.76 22.63 6.88
CA LEU A 424 2.80 24.01 6.39
C LEU A 424 1.40 24.55 6.04
N ALA A 425 0.55 23.73 5.43
CA ALA A 425 -0.79 24.14 4.99
C ALA A 425 -1.77 24.39 6.16
N GLU A 426 -1.59 23.69 7.28
CA GLU A 426 -2.45 23.81 8.46
C GLU A 426 -2.10 25.00 9.38
N ARG A 427 -1.07 25.78 9.05
CA ARG A 427 -0.54 26.84 9.91
C ARG A 427 -0.77 28.24 9.34
N PRO A 428 -0.81 29.27 10.22
CA PRO A 428 -0.77 30.65 9.77
C PRO A 428 0.47 30.91 8.90
N ALA A 429 0.30 31.66 7.81
CA ALA A 429 1.35 31.86 6.80
C ALA A 429 2.64 32.45 7.40
N ASP A 430 2.54 33.30 8.43
CA ASP A 430 3.71 33.92 9.04
C ASP A 430 4.54 32.93 9.88
N GLU A 431 3.88 32.02 10.60
CA GLU A 431 4.57 30.93 11.32
C GLU A 431 5.25 29.97 10.34
N ALA A 432 4.55 29.62 9.26
CA ALA A 432 5.05 28.73 8.22
C ALA A 432 6.25 29.34 7.47
N ARG A 433 6.24 30.65 7.19
CA ARG A 433 7.37 31.36 6.57
C ARG A 433 8.62 31.36 7.44
N ALA A 434 8.48 31.43 8.76
CA ALA A 434 9.61 31.55 9.70
C ALA A 434 10.53 30.31 9.70
N ILE A 435 10.01 29.16 9.29
CA ILE A 435 10.75 27.88 9.25
C ILE A 435 11.26 27.49 7.86
N LEU A 436 10.93 28.26 6.81
CA LEU A 436 11.36 27.95 5.45
C LEU A 436 12.89 28.03 5.28
N PRO A 437 13.51 27.09 4.56
CA PRO A 437 14.95 27.12 4.30
C PRO A 437 15.31 28.18 3.25
N ARG A 438 16.59 28.50 3.12
CA ARG A 438 17.08 29.49 2.14
C ARG A 438 16.87 29.03 0.69
N SER A 439 17.16 27.77 0.41
CA SER A 439 17.11 27.19 -0.94
C SER A 439 15.80 26.45 -1.18
N CYS A 440 14.67 27.16 -1.08
CA CYS A 440 13.34 26.60 -1.34
C CYS A 440 13.21 26.05 -2.77
N GLU A 441 13.88 26.68 -3.74
CA GLU A 441 13.89 26.26 -5.14
C GLU A 441 14.50 24.86 -5.30
N ALA A 442 15.63 24.58 -4.63
CA ALA A 442 16.29 23.28 -4.70
C ALA A 442 15.44 22.20 -4.03
N LEU A 443 14.84 22.51 -2.87
CA LEU A 443 13.93 21.60 -2.18
C LEU A 443 12.70 21.25 -3.04
N ALA A 444 12.08 22.25 -3.67
CA ALA A 444 10.94 22.08 -4.55
C ALA A 444 11.26 21.33 -5.85
N GLN A 445 12.53 21.31 -6.28
CA GLN A 445 12.96 20.51 -7.43
C GLN A 445 13.15 19.04 -7.06
N LEU A 446 13.76 18.78 -5.90
CA LEU A 446 13.96 17.40 -5.46
C LEU A 446 12.67 16.74 -4.96
N PHE A 447 11.81 17.53 -4.32
CA PHE A 447 10.50 17.11 -3.85
C PHE A 447 9.41 18.00 -4.47
N PRO A 448 8.95 17.68 -5.70
CA PRO A 448 7.95 18.47 -6.41
C PRO A 448 6.66 18.73 -5.63
N VAL A 449 6.31 17.81 -4.71
CA VAL A 449 5.13 17.92 -3.85
C VAL A 449 5.16 19.14 -2.92
N MET A 450 6.33 19.73 -2.65
CA MET A 450 6.47 20.92 -1.81
C MET A 450 6.26 22.23 -2.56
N ARG A 451 6.37 22.22 -3.89
CA ARG A 451 6.43 23.45 -4.71
C ARG A 451 5.23 24.36 -4.49
N GLY A 452 4.01 23.84 -4.58
CA GLY A 452 2.78 24.62 -4.44
C GLY A 452 2.66 25.26 -3.06
N ALA A 453 2.96 24.50 -1.99
CA ALA A 453 2.95 25.02 -0.63
C ALA A 453 3.98 26.15 -0.44
N LEU A 454 5.19 26.00 -0.98
CA LEU A 454 6.25 27.00 -0.89
C LEU A 454 5.93 28.26 -1.71
N GLU A 455 5.43 28.12 -2.94
CA GLU A 455 5.03 29.25 -3.80
C GLU A 455 3.89 30.05 -3.15
N ASN A 456 2.89 29.38 -2.58
CA ASN A 456 1.79 30.01 -1.86
C ASN A 456 2.28 30.82 -0.64
N LEU A 457 3.22 30.27 0.14
CA LEU A 457 3.80 30.98 1.28
C LEU A 457 4.66 32.17 0.84
N LEU A 458 5.47 32.01 -0.21
CA LEU A 458 6.38 33.05 -0.69
C LEU A 458 5.68 34.13 -1.53
N GLY A 459 4.49 33.85 -2.07
CA GLY A 459 3.76 34.78 -2.95
C GLY A 459 4.44 34.98 -4.31
N ARG A 460 5.30 34.04 -4.74
CA ARG A 460 6.02 34.06 -6.03
C ARG A 460 6.24 32.64 -6.54
N LYS A 461 6.38 32.48 -7.85
CA LYS A 461 6.78 31.20 -8.47
C LYS A 461 8.25 30.88 -8.16
N LEU A 462 8.55 29.60 -7.98
CA LEU A 462 9.91 29.11 -7.75
C LEU A 462 10.55 28.73 -9.08
N GLU A 463 11.56 29.47 -9.51
CA GLU A 463 12.30 29.17 -10.74
C GLU A 463 13.34 28.08 -10.50
N ALA A 464 13.59 27.28 -11.54
CA ALA A 464 14.66 26.30 -11.50
C ALA A 464 16.01 27.02 -11.37
N PRO A 465 16.89 26.63 -10.44
CA PRO A 465 18.21 27.25 -10.35
C PRO A 465 19.01 26.96 -11.63
N PRO A 466 19.46 27.98 -12.37
CA PRO A 466 20.07 27.80 -13.68
C PRO A 466 21.46 27.14 -13.58
N GLY A 467 21.72 26.17 -14.46
CA GLY A 467 23.07 25.63 -14.68
C GLY A 467 23.65 24.76 -13.56
N LEU A 468 22.84 24.24 -12.63
CA LEU A 468 23.31 23.28 -11.64
C LEU A 468 23.31 21.86 -12.18
N ASP A 469 24.40 21.14 -11.96
CA ASP A 469 24.46 19.69 -12.15
C ASP A 469 23.54 18.96 -11.14
N ARG A 470 23.05 17.77 -11.49
CA ARG A 470 22.13 16.95 -10.68
C ARG A 470 22.67 16.69 -9.27
N LEU A 471 23.97 16.45 -9.14
CA LEU A 471 24.61 16.20 -7.85
C LEU A 471 24.59 17.44 -6.94
N GLU A 472 24.85 18.62 -7.49
CA GLU A 472 24.82 19.87 -6.73
C GLU A 472 23.38 20.27 -6.37
N LEU A 473 22.41 20.02 -7.26
CA LEU A 473 20.98 20.18 -6.95
C LEU A 473 20.57 19.30 -5.76
N ARG A 474 20.93 18.01 -5.79
CA ARG A 474 20.70 17.05 -4.69
C ARG A 474 21.31 17.56 -3.39
N ARG A 475 22.58 17.99 -3.42
CA ARG A 475 23.28 18.53 -2.23
C ARG A 475 22.57 19.75 -1.65
N ARG A 476 22.19 20.72 -2.48
CA ARG A 476 21.48 21.94 -2.02
C ARG A 476 20.10 21.62 -1.47
N ALA A 477 19.38 20.70 -2.10
CA ALA A 477 18.07 20.25 -1.62
C ALA A 477 18.18 19.56 -0.25
N PHE A 478 19.21 18.72 -0.05
CA PHE A 478 19.47 18.07 1.24
C PHE A 478 19.82 19.08 2.32
N GLN A 479 20.68 20.05 2.02
CA GLN A 479 20.99 21.15 2.93
C GLN A 479 19.75 21.98 3.26
N ALA A 480 18.88 22.23 2.28
CA ALA A 480 17.62 22.94 2.50
C ALA A 480 16.68 22.14 3.41
N LEU A 481 16.53 20.83 3.20
CA LEU A 481 15.72 19.97 4.07
C LEU A 481 16.28 19.94 5.50
N ARG A 482 17.59 19.82 5.65
CA ARG A 482 18.27 19.85 6.95
C ARG A 482 18.06 21.19 7.67
N GLU A 483 18.24 22.32 6.97
CA GLU A 483 17.98 23.65 7.50
C GLU A 483 16.51 23.81 7.93
N PHE A 484 15.58 23.29 7.12
CA PHE A 484 14.16 23.32 7.44
C PHE A 484 13.87 22.54 8.73
N LEU A 485 14.33 21.29 8.82
CA LEU A 485 14.13 20.47 10.02
C LEU A 485 14.83 21.05 11.25
N ALA A 486 16.01 21.68 11.10
CA ALA A 486 16.69 22.37 12.18
C ALA A 486 15.85 23.57 12.69
N ARG A 487 15.41 24.46 11.79
CA ARG A 487 14.56 25.61 12.15
C ARG A 487 13.24 25.20 12.79
N LEU A 488 12.70 24.04 12.40
CA LEU A 488 11.49 23.47 12.99
C LEU A 488 11.79 22.94 14.41
N GLY A 489 12.88 22.18 14.57
CA GLY A 489 13.38 21.66 15.85
C GLY A 489 13.72 22.76 16.87
N ASP A 490 14.27 23.88 16.42
CA ASP A 490 14.57 25.05 17.25
C ASP A 490 13.32 25.68 17.88
N ARG A 491 12.15 25.48 17.26
CA ARG A 491 10.88 26.12 17.67
C ARG A 491 9.92 25.16 18.34
N ARG A 492 10.00 23.87 17.99
CA ARG A 492 9.04 22.84 18.37
C ARG A 492 9.80 21.53 18.58
N ARG A 493 9.30 20.69 19.48
CA ARG A 493 9.76 19.30 19.54
C ARG A 493 9.25 18.56 18.31
N VAL A 494 10.12 17.85 17.62
CA VAL A 494 9.80 17.13 16.38
C VAL A 494 10.11 15.66 16.54
N ILE A 495 9.17 14.81 16.13
CA ILE A 495 9.39 13.38 15.92
C ILE A 495 9.20 13.09 14.44
N ILE A 496 10.19 12.47 13.81
CA ILE A 496 10.06 11.86 12.49
C ILE A 496 9.87 10.36 12.70
N TYR A 497 8.77 9.80 12.19
CA TYR A 497 8.51 8.38 12.22
C TYR A 497 8.49 7.81 10.81
N ILE A 498 9.32 6.80 10.54
CA ILE A 498 9.37 6.06 9.26
C ILE A 498 9.06 4.58 9.54
N ASP A 499 7.92 4.09 9.05
CA ASP A 499 7.57 2.68 9.17
C ASP A 499 8.04 1.85 7.96
N ASP A 500 8.23 0.55 8.20
CA ASP A 500 8.64 -0.45 7.20
C ASP A 500 9.91 -0.07 6.40
N LEU A 501 10.95 0.44 7.09
CA LEU A 501 12.19 0.92 6.47
C LEU A 501 12.87 -0.12 5.56
N GLN A 502 12.62 -1.42 5.74
CA GLN A 502 13.11 -2.47 4.84
C GLN A 502 12.73 -2.27 3.36
N TRP A 503 11.69 -1.48 3.05
CA TRP A 503 11.25 -1.18 1.68
C TRP A 503 11.79 0.13 1.12
N ALA A 504 12.73 0.78 1.82
CA ALA A 504 13.40 1.98 1.33
C ALA A 504 14.33 1.69 0.13
N ASP A 505 14.51 2.69 -0.72
CA ASP A 505 15.52 2.66 -1.78
C ASP A 505 16.92 3.03 -1.25
N GLY A 506 17.97 2.73 -2.03
CA GLY A 506 19.36 3.02 -1.64
C GLY A 506 19.65 4.51 -1.47
N ASP A 507 19.00 5.38 -2.24
CA ASP A 507 19.18 6.84 -2.15
C ASP A 507 18.59 7.43 -0.86
N SER A 508 17.48 6.85 -0.39
CA SER A 508 16.87 7.14 0.91
C SER A 508 17.83 6.87 2.07
N ALA A 509 18.52 5.73 2.04
CA ALA A 509 19.45 5.36 3.11
C ALA A 509 20.60 6.39 3.25
N LEU A 510 21.18 6.82 2.11
CA LEU A 510 22.21 7.85 2.06
C LEU A 510 21.70 9.20 2.61
N LEU A 511 20.46 9.57 2.29
CA LEU A 511 19.88 10.84 2.73
C LEU A 511 19.64 10.83 4.25
N LEU A 512 19.08 9.74 4.79
CA LEU A 512 18.82 9.61 6.23
C LEU A 512 20.11 9.73 7.05
N GLU A 513 21.20 9.12 6.58
CA GLU A 513 22.50 9.23 7.22
C GLU A 513 23.01 10.69 7.17
N GLU A 514 22.97 11.35 6.01
CA GLU A 514 23.45 12.72 5.83
C GLU A 514 22.64 13.75 6.64
N LEU A 515 21.35 13.50 6.86
CA LEU A 515 20.47 14.38 7.63
C LEU A 515 20.91 14.47 9.10
N LEU A 516 21.37 13.36 9.68
CA LEU A 516 21.76 13.25 11.09
C LEU A 516 23.27 13.34 11.30
N ARG A 517 24.07 13.37 10.23
CA ARG A 517 25.52 13.43 10.30
C ARG A 517 26.03 14.82 10.75
N PRO A 518 27.00 14.91 11.67
CA PRO A 518 27.67 16.17 12.03
C PRO A 518 28.35 16.85 10.82
N PRO A 519 28.56 18.19 10.82
CA PRO A 519 28.32 19.14 11.92
C PRO A 519 26.90 19.75 11.89
N ASP A 520 26.30 19.98 13.06
CA ASP A 520 24.97 20.61 13.28
C ASP A 520 23.76 19.79 12.79
N PRO A 521 23.53 18.58 13.34
CA PRO A 521 22.32 17.81 13.02
C PRO A 521 21.07 18.50 13.59
N PRO A 522 19.90 18.37 12.96
CA PRO A 522 18.67 18.98 13.45
C PRO A 522 18.22 18.32 14.76
N THR A 523 17.80 19.12 15.76
CA THR A 523 17.33 18.60 17.06
C THR A 523 15.96 17.92 16.92
N ILE A 524 15.97 16.66 16.51
CA ILE A 524 14.79 15.84 16.25
C ILE A 524 14.95 14.44 16.83
N LEU A 525 13.82 13.78 17.13
CA LEU A 525 13.79 12.34 17.37
C LEU A 525 13.39 11.65 16.06
N MET A 526 14.28 10.85 15.48
CA MET A 526 13.94 9.96 14.35
C MET A 526 13.66 8.56 14.89
N ILE A 527 12.47 8.03 14.65
CA ILE A 527 12.09 6.65 14.94
C ILE A 527 11.93 5.95 13.58
N ALA A 528 12.65 4.85 13.37
CA ALA A 528 12.45 4.04 12.18
C ALA A 528 12.23 2.57 12.56
N SER A 529 11.18 1.94 12.01
CA SER A 529 10.88 0.53 12.27
C SER A 529 11.15 -0.35 11.05
N PHE A 530 11.66 -1.55 11.32
CA PHE A 530 11.84 -2.59 10.31
C PHE A 530 11.79 -4.01 10.88
N ARG A 531 11.74 -5.00 10.00
CA ARG A 531 11.72 -6.43 10.35
C ARG A 531 13.14 -6.95 10.54
N SER A 532 13.40 -7.69 11.62
CA SER A 532 14.74 -8.20 11.92
C SER A 532 15.25 -9.20 10.86
N GLU A 533 14.34 -9.98 10.29
CA GLU A 533 14.60 -10.97 9.24
C GLU A 533 15.11 -10.34 7.92
N GLU A 534 14.72 -9.09 7.65
CA GLU A 534 15.09 -8.39 6.40
C GLU A 534 16.52 -7.84 6.43
N VAL A 535 17.18 -7.85 7.59
CA VAL A 535 18.57 -7.36 7.72
C VAL A 535 19.54 -8.17 6.84
N ALA A 536 19.26 -9.45 6.62
CA ALA A 536 20.04 -10.31 5.73
C ALA A 536 19.88 -9.93 4.24
N HIS A 537 18.71 -9.41 3.87
CA HIS A 537 18.37 -9.06 2.48
C HIS A 537 18.62 -7.57 2.16
N GLN A 538 18.75 -6.73 3.19
CA GLN A 538 18.95 -5.29 3.08
C GLN A 538 20.22 -4.85 3.84
N PRO A 539 21.41 -4.84 3.19
CA PRO A 539 22.69 -4.57 3.85
C PRO A 539 22.76 -3.23 4.60
N PHE A 540 22.04 -2.21 4.13
CA PHE A 540 22.01 -0.90 4.78
C PHE A 540 21.36 -0.97 6.17
N LEU A 541 20.37 -1.84 6.41
CA LEU A 541 19.78 -2.02 7.75
C LEU A 541 20.81 -2.56 8.75
N GLY A 542 21.66 -3.50 8.30
CA GLY A 542 22.77 -4.00 9.11
C GLY A 542 23.77 -2.90 9.46
N THR A 543 24.04 -2.00 8.51
CA THR A 543 24.90 -0.83 8.74
C THR A 543 24.27 0.12 9.77
N LEU A 544 22.97 0.42 9.67
CA LEU A 544 22.27 1.26 10.67
C LEU A 544 22.34 0.66 12.08
N LEU A 545 22.13 -0.66 12.21
CA LEU A 545 22.23 -1.35 13.49
C LEU A 545 23.66 -1.40 14.03
N SER A 546 24.67 -1.52 13.18
CA SER A 546 26.08 -1.53 13.61
C SER A 546 26.54 -0.19 14.22
N HIS A 547 25.91 0.92 13.82
CA HIS A 547 26.12 2.24 14.40
C HIS A 547 25.28 2.51 15.67
N ALA A 548 24.33 1.61 15.99
CA ALA A 548 23.50 1.74 17.19
C ALA A 548 24.25 1.30 18.45
N GLY A 549 23.86 1.85 19.60
CA GLY A 549 24.50 1.63 20.89
C GLY A 549 25.17 2.88 21.48
N THR A 550 24.98 4.03 20.85
CA THR A 550 25.40 5.34 21.39
C THR A 550 24.21 6.04 22.03
N ARG A 551 24.50 7.16 22.73
CA ARG A 551 23.45 8.02 23.33
C ARG A 551 22.47 8.56 22.28
N THR A 552 22.98 8.89 21.09
CA THR A 552 22.25 9.52 19.98
C THR A 552 21.80 8.55 18.90
N CYS A 553 22.29 7.30 18.91
CA CYS A 553 21.89 6.27 17.97
C CYS A 553 21.58 4.97 18.72
N ARG A 554 20.31 4.60 18.80
CA ARG A 554 19.80 3.53 19.67
C ARG A 554 19.08 2.47 18.85
N ALA A 555 19.20 1.22 19.27
CA ALA A 555 18.41 0.11 18.73
C ALA A 555 17.48 -0.43 19.82
N LEU A 556 16.23 -0.68 19.45
CA LEU A 556 15.20 -1.17 20.35
C LEU A 556 14.59 -2.46 19.77
N SER A 557 14.92 -3.59 20.40
CA SER A 557 14.41 -4.91 19.99
C SER A 557 13.04 -5.19 20.60
N VAL A 558 12.05 -5.48 19.75
CA VAL A 558 10.67 -5.82 20.12
C VAL A 558 10.45 -7.31 19.93
N GLY A 559 10.60 -8.06 21.03
CA GLY A 559 10.38 -9.51 21.08
C GLY A 559 8.92 -9.91 21.31
N PRO A 560 8.64 -11.23 21.32
CA PRO A 560 7.33 -11.77 21.66
C PRO A 560 6.93 -11.43 23.09
N LEU A 561 5.61 -11.38 23.34
CA LEU A 561 5.02 -11.23 24.66
C LEU A 561 5.20 -12.51 25.48
N THR A 562 5.31 -12.35 26.80
CA THR A 562 5.24 -13.46 27.75
C THR A 562 3.82 -14.03 27.82
N GLU A 563 3.66 -15.27 28.27
CA GLU A 563 2.33 -15.90 28.43
C GLU A 563 1.36 -15.04 29.26
N ARG A 564 1.86 -14.43 30.34
CA ARG A 564 1.08 -13.51 31.18
C ARG A 564 0.62 -12.27 30.42
N GLN A 565 1.50 -11.68 29.60
CA GLN A 565 1.15 -10.51 28.78
C GLN A 565 0.16 -10.88 27.67
N VAL A 566 0.28 -12.06 27.07
CA VAL A 566 -0.74 -12.56 26.12
C VAL A 566 -2.08 -12.77 26.82
N GLN A 567 -2.07 -13.34 28.03
CA GLN A 567 -3.28 -13.50 28.83
C GLN A 567 -3.96 -12.16 29.11
N ASP A 568 -3.21 -11.16 29.56
CA ASP A 568 -3.71 -9.82 29.85
C ASP A 568 -4.27 -9.14 28.59
N LEU A 569 -3.62 -9.31 27.43
CA LEU A 569 -4.11 -8.82 26.14
C LEU A 569 -5.44 -9.47 25.77
N VAL A 570 -5.52 -10.80 25.79
CA VAL A 570 -6.71 -11.56 25.42
C VAL A 570 -7.88 -11.25 26.36
N LEU A 571 -7.63 -11.10 27.66
CA LEU A 571 -8.65 -10.71 28.63
C LEU A 571 -9.27 -9.34 28.30
N ARG A 572 -8.45 -8.37 27.86
CA ARG A 572 -8.95 -7.06 27.40
C ARG A 572 -9.76 -7.17 26.11
N LEU A 573 -9.36 -8.02 25.18
CA LEU A 573 -10.06 -8.21 23.90
C LEU A 573 -11.43 -8.89 24.06
N LEU A 574 -11.52 -9.87 24.97
CA LEU A 574 -12.73 -10.67 25.18
C LEU A 574 -13.76 -10.01 26.11
N ASP A 575 -13.46 -8.82 26.65
CA ASP A 575 -14.35 -7.94 27.41
C ASP A 575 -15.23 -8.69 28.44
N ASP A 576 -14.56 -9.56 29.20
CA ASP A 576 -15.13 -10.37 30.28
C ASP A 576 -16.21 -11.42 29.91
N ILE A 577 -16.45 -11.73 28.63
CA ILE A 577 -17.40 -12.78 28.18
C ILE A 577 -17.05 -14.13 28.84
N PRO A 578 -17.86 -14.64 29.80
CA PRO A 578 -17.48 -15.80 30.60
C PRO A 578 -17.28 -17.08 29.78
N ALA A 579 -18.07 -17.25 28.72
CA ALA A 579 -17.97 -18.39 27.80
C ALA A 579 -16.66 -18.39 27.01
N ALA A 580 -16.13 -17.22 26.65
CA ALA A 580 -14.90 -17.08 25.87
C ALA A 580 -13.64 -17.33 26.72
N ARG A 581 -13.72 -17.17 28.05
CA ARG A 581 -12.58 -17.36 28.96
C ARG A 581 -12.01 -18.78 28.96
N VAL A 582 -12.84 -19.77 28.64
CA VAL A 582 -12.42 -21.19 28.56
C VAL A 582 -11.31 -21.38 27.53
N PHE A 583 -11.26 -20.53 26.50
CA PHE A 583 -10.30 -20.65 25.41
C PHE A 583 -8.97 -19.92 25.64
N ILE A 584 -8.86 -19.10 26.69
CA ILE A 584 -7.66 -18.30 26.99
C ILE A 584 -6.38 -19.16 27.05
N PRO A 585 -6.34 -20.31 27.76
CA PRO A 585 -5.14 -21.15 27.81
C PRO A 585 -4.72 -21.66 26.42
N THR A 586 -5.70 -21.98 25.57
CA THR A 586 -5.45 -22.41 24.20
C THR A 586 -4.92 -21.26 23.36
N ILE A 587 -5.54 -20.07 23.44
CA ILE A 587 -5.07 -18.88 22.73
C ILE A 587 -3.63 -18.54 23.12
N ILE A 588 -3.27 -18.57 24.41
CA ILE A 588 -1.91 -18.28 24.87
C ILE A 588 -0.90 -19.24 24.23
N ARG A 589 -1.21 -20.54 24.23
CA ARG A 589 -0.36 -21.59 23.65
C ARG A 589 -0.20 -21.39 22.14
N GLU A 590 -1.30 -21.23 21.42
CA GLU A 590 -1.30 -21.10 19.96
C GLU A 590 -0.66 -19.78 19.50
N ALA A 591 -0.89 -18.68 20.22
CA ALA A 591 -0.31 -17.37 19.89
C ALA A 591 1.22 -17.34 20.08
N SER A 592 1.77 -18.17 20.98
CA SER A 592 3.22 -18.27 21.23
C SER A 592 3.89 -16.90 21.42
N GLY A 593 3.23 -16.00 22.15
CA GLY A 593 3.73 -14.66 22.41
C GLY A 593 3.54 -13.64 21.29
N SER A 594 2.96 -14.00 20.14
CA SER A 594 2.62 -13.03 19.08
C SER A 594 1.33 -12.28 19.43
N PRO A 595 1.37 -10.95 19.68
CA PRO A 595 0.16 -10.16 19.94
C PRO A 595 -0.83 -10.24 18.78
N PHE A 596 -0.33 -10.19 17.55
CA PHE A 596 -1.16 -10.30 16.35
C PHE A 596 -1.92 -11.63 16.31
N LEU A 597 -1.25 -12.77 16.54
CA LEU A 597 -1.94 -14.07 16.56
C LEU A 597 -2.94 -14.17 17.72
N ALA A 598 -2.60 -13.64 18.90
CA ALA A 598 -3.50 -13.60 20.04
C ALA A 598 -4.78 -12.82 19.71
N GLU A 599 -4.66 -11.67 19.04
CA GLU A 599 -5.78 -10.86 18.58
C GLU A 599 -6.62 -11.59 17.52
N GLN A 600 -5.97 -12.24 16.54
CA GLN A 600 -6.68 -12.99 15.50
C GLN A 600 -7.46 -14.19 16.08
N LEU A 601 -6.88 -14.92 17.03
CA LEU A 601 -7.55 -16.02 17.72
C LEU A 601 -8.67 -15.52 18.64
N ALA A 602 -8.46 -14.43 19.38
CA ALA A 602 -9.51 -13.83 20.21
C ALA A 602 -10.68 -13.33 19.35
N THR A 603 -10.38 -12.70 18.21
CA THR A 603 -11.40 -12.28 17.23
C THR A 603 -12.17 -13.50 16.72
N TYR A 604 -11.48 -14.59 16.35
CA TYR A 604 -12.12 -15.83 15.91
C TYR A 604 -13.08 -16.40 16.95
N VAL A 605 -12.73 -16.32 18.25
CA VAL A 605 -13.63 -16.75 19.34
C VAL A 605 -14.88 -15.88 19.45
N LEU A 606 -14.75 -14.57 19.20
CA LEU A 606 -15.88 -13.64 19.26
C LEU A 606 -16.82 -13.79 18.06
N THR A 607 -16.28 -14.10 16.88
CA THR A 607 -17.04 -14.11 15.62
C THR A 607 -17.51 -15.50 15.19
N GLY A 608 -17.00 -16.58 15.79
CA GLY A 608 -17.28 -17.93 15.33
C GLY A 608 -18.51 -18.55 16.02
N ASP A 609 -19.59 -18.71 15.26
CA ASP A 609 -20.86 -19.28 15.75
C ASP A 609 -20.75 -20.69 16.36
N ASP A 610 -19.76 -21.48 15.93
CA ASP A 610 -19.56 -22.89 16.32
C ASP A 610 -18.31 -23.14 17.17
N VAL A 611 -17.66 -22.09 17.69
CA VAL A 611 -16.38 -22.19 18.43
C VAL A 611 -16.48 -23.11 19.65
N ALA A 612 -17.65 -23.15 20.29
CA ALA A 612 -17.93 -24.06 21.40
C ALA A 612 -17.91 -25.54 21.01
N ALA A 613 -18.18 -25.87 19.75
CA ALA A 613 -18.21 -27.23 19.22
C ALA A 613 -16.89 -27.63 18.54
N THR A 614 -16.24 -26.70 17.84
CA THR A 614 -15.03 -26.99 17.05
C THR A 614 -13.72 -26.80 17.81
N GLY A 615 -13.70 -25.96 18.85
CA GLY A 615 -12.48 -25.59 19.58
C GLY A 615 -11.89 -24.24 19.15
N VAL A 616 -10.69 -23.92 19.70
CA VAL A 616 -9.91 -22.72 19.38
C VAL A 616 -8.44 -23.10 19.13
N SER A 617 -8.15 -23.77 18.03
CA SER A 617 -6.78 -24.00 17.57
C SER A 617 -6.42 -23.15 16.34
N MET A 618 -5.12 -22.93 16.10
CA MET A 618 -4.66 -22.29 14.86
C MET A 618 -5.17 -23.05 13.62
N ALA A 619 -5.22 -24.38 13.70
CA ALA A 619 -5.71 -25.25 12.63
C ALA A 619 -7.20 -25.05 12.35
N GLU A 620 -8.04 -24.93 13.38
CA GLU A 620 -9.48 -24.67 13.23
C GLU A 620 -9.75 -23.27 12.66
N MET A 621 -9.04 -22.24 13.16
CA MET A 621 -9.13 -20.88 12.62
C MET A 621 -8.72 -20.85 11.14
N LEU A 622 -7.62 -21.51 10.79
CA LEU A 622 -7.17 -21.67 9.40
C LEU A 622 -8.23 -22.38 8.56
N HIS A 623 -8.77 -23.50 9.04
CA HIS A 623 -9.79 -24.28 8.33
C HIS A 623 -11.08 -23.48 8.12
N ALA A 624 -11.51 -22.69 9.10
CA ALA A 624 -12.65 -21.79 8.96
C ALA A 624 -12.38 -20.69 7.91
N ARG A 625 -11.19 -20.07 7.94
CA ARG A 625 -10.81 -19.03 6.98
C ARG A 625 -10.68 -19.57 5.57
N VAL A 626 -10.12 -20.78 5.39
CA VAL A 626 -9.92 -21.44 4.09
C VAL A 626 -11.24 -21.87 3.47
N ARG A 627 -12.24 -22.31 4.26
CA ARG A 627 -13.57 -22.70 3.75
C ARG A 627 -14.28 -21.59 2.97
N GLY A 628 -14.01 -20.32 3.29
CA GLY A 628 -14.57 -19.16 2.58
C GLY A 628 -13.75 -18.68 1.37
N GLN A 629 -12.64 -19.35 1.02
CA GLN A 629 -11.71 -18.88 -0.01
C GLN A 629 -12.02 -19.45 -1.40
N PRO A 630 -11.53 -18.79 -2.47
CA PRO A 630 -11.59 -19.32 -3.83
C PRO A 630 -10.92 -20.70 -3.97
N ARG A 631 -11.35 -21.47 -4.98
CA ARG A 631 -10.76 -22.77 -5.30
C ARG A 631 -9.26 -22.64 -5.54
N GLY A 632 -8.48 -23.55 -4.95
CA GLY A 632 -7.01 -23.54 -5.05
C GLY A 632 -6.29 -22.89 -3.86
N ALA A 633 -7.02 -22.21 -2.96
CA ALA A 633 -6.47 -21.60 -1.75
C ALA A 633 -5.65 -22.57 -0.90
N GLU A 634 -6.23 -23.74 -0.62
CA GLU A 634 -5.60 -24.76 0.19
C GLU A 634 -4.30 -25.27 -0.44
N ALA A 635 -4.32 -25.58 -1.74
CA ALA A 635 -3.16 -26.04 -2.48
C ALA A 635 -2.04 -25.00 -2.54
N LEU A 636 -2.39 -23.71 -2.67
CA LEU A 636 -1.42 -22.61 -2.68
C LEU A 636 -0.78 -22.41 -1.30
N LEU A 637 -1.58 -22.44 -0.23
CA LEU A 637 -1.09 -22.35 1.14
C LEU A 637 -0.17 -23.53 1.50
N ASP A 638 -0.52 -24.76 1.10
CA ASP A 638 0.33 -25.93 1.30
C ASP A 638 1.64 -25.85 0.52
N THR A 639 1.56 -25.34 -0.71
CA THR A 639 2.75 -25.12 -1.54
C THR A 639 3.73 -24.16 -0.87
N LEU A 640 3.24 -23.03 -0.37
CA LEU A 640 4.05 -22.07 0.37
C LEU A 640 4.52 -22.62 1.73
N ALA A 641 3.71 -23.46 2.37
CA ALA A 641 4.08 -24.08 3.63
C ALA A 641 5.29 -25.03 3.49
N VAL A 642 5.30 -25.82 2.41
CA VAL A 642 6.39 -26.75 2.07
C VAL A 642 7.60 -26.03 1.49
N ALA A 643 7.40 -24.96 0.72
CA ALA A 643 8.49 -24.13 0.21
C ALA A 643 9.34 -23.55 1.33
N ALA A 644 8.70 -23.10 2.41
CA ALA A 644 9.36 -22.53 3.59
C ALA A 644 10.25 -21.29 3.32
N HIS A 645 10.23 -20.77 2.11
CA HIS A 645 10.82 -19.50 1.69
C HIS A 645 9.86 -18.79 0.72
N PRO A 646 10.00 -17.47 0.53
CA PRO A 646 9.21 -16.74 -0.44
C PRO A 646 9.36 -17.35 -1.85
N LEU A 647 8.25 -17.41 -2.59
CA LEU A 647 8.22 -17.88 -3.97
C LEU A 647 7.58 -16.82 -4.87
N PRO A 648 8.10 -16.54 -6.07
CA PRO A 648 7.38 -15.72 -7.04
C PRO A 648 5.96 -16.22 -7.26
N ALA A 649 4.98 -15.32 -7.35
CA ALA A 649 3.56 -15.67 -7.45
C ALA A 649 3.26 -16.69 -8.56
N ALA A 650 3.84 -16.50 -9.75
CA ALA A 650 3.70 -17.40 -10.88
C ALA A 650 4.20 -18.83 -10.57
N VAL A 651 5.33 -18.94 -9.85
CA VAL A 651 5.92 -20.24 -9.49
C VAL A 651 5.08 -20.94 -8.41
N ALA A 652 4.63 -20.19 -7.40
CA ALA A 652 3.75 -20.72 -6.37
C ALA A 652 2.40 -21.19 -6.95
N ALA A 653 1.81 -20.40 -7.85
CA ALA A 653 0.56 -20.72 -8.53
C ALA A 653 0.69 -21.94 -9.46
N ALA A 654 1.76 -22.00 -10.26
CA ALA A 654 2.05 -23.14 -11.13
C ALA A 654 2.28 -24.41 -10.31
N ALA A 655 3.09 -24.34 -9.25
CA ALA A 655 3.31 -25.46 -8.35
C ALA A 655 2.01 -25.90 -7.67
N ALA A 656 1.14 -24.98 -7.26
CA ALA A 656 -0.16 -25.25 -6.66
C ALA A 656 -1.25 -25.70 -7.67
N ALA A 657 -0.93 -25.74 -8.97
CA ALA A 657 -1.86 -26.05 -10.05
C ALA A 657 -3.11 -25.14 -10.07
N VAL A 658 -2.93 -23.86 -9.72
CA VAL A 658 -3.98 -22.84 -9.83
C VAL A 658 -4.31 -22.64 -11.31
N LYS A 659 -5.60 -22.74 -11.66
CA LYS A 659 -6.07 -22.57 -13.04
C LYS A 659 -6.46 -21.12 -13.28
N GLY A 660 -5.92 -20.52 -14.35
CA GLY A 660 -6.22 -19.13 -14.71
C GLY A 660 -5.41 -18.15 -13.89
N ASP A 661 -5.94 -16.93 -13.73
CA ASP A 661 -5.29 -15.85 -12.98
C ASP A 661 -5.28 -16.15 -11.47
N GLU A 662 -4.10 -16.24 -10.87
CA GLU A 662 -3.91 -16.50 -9.44
C GLU A 662 -4.20 -15.28 -8.56
N ARG A 663 -4.20 -14.07 -9.11
CA ARG A 663 -4.28 -12.82 -8.34
C ARG A 663 -5.54 -12.68 -7.50
N PRO A 664 -6.75 -13.04 -7.96
CA PRO A 664 -7.94 -13.02 -7.11
C PRO A 664 -7.81 -13.96 -5.90
N LEU A 665 -7.17 -15.11 -6.10
CA LEU A 665 -6.91 -16.07 -5.03
C LEU A 665 -5.87 -15.53 -4.05
N VAL A 666 -4.72 -15.07 -4.56
CA VAL A 666 -3.65 -14.45 -3.77
C VAL A 666 -4.21 -13.28 -2.96
N LYS A 667 -4.99 -12.40 -3.60
CA LYS A 667 -5.68 -11.26 -2.96
C LYS A 667 -6.58 -11.73 -1.81
N SER A 668 -7.43 -12.72 -2.05
CA SER A 668 -8.33 -13.24 -1.03
C SER A 668 -7.57 -13.79 0.19
N LEU A 669 -6.45 -14.47 -0.06
CA LEU A 669 -5.58 -14.99 0.99
C LEU A 669 -4.82 -13.88 1.76
N VAL A 670 -4.40 -12.82 1.07
CA VAL A 670 -3.80 -11.63 1.70
C VAL A 670 -4.82 -10.95 2.62
N ASN A 671 -6.07 -10.81 2.18
CA ASN A 671 -7.17 -10.18 2.96
C ASN A 671 -7.50 -10.94 4.21
N SER A 672 -7.46 -12.27 4.08
CA SER A 672 -7.69 -13.19 5.18
C SER A 672 -6.50 -13.28 6.15
N LYS A 673 -5.46 -12.46 5.92
CA LYS A 673 -4.19 -12.41 6.65
C LYS A 673 -3.51 -13.78 6.71
N LEU A 674 -3.65 -14.58 5.66
CA LEU A 674 -3.03 -15.90 5.51
C LEU A 674 -1.73 -15.83 4.73
N LEU A 675 -1.67 -14.92 3.77
CA LEU A 675 -0.56 -14.72 2.84
C LEU A 675 -0.09 -13.26 2.92
N ARG A 676 1.19 -13.00 2.68
CA ARG A 676 1.74 -11.67 2.44
C ARG A 676 2.56 -11.66 1.15
N VAL A 677 2.62 -10.51 0.50
CA VAL A 677 3.44 -10.29 -0.69
C VAL A 677 4.67 -9.49 -0.31
N SER A 678 5.84 -9.93 -0.75
CA SER A 678 7.13 -9.30 -0.49
C SER A 678 7.92 -9.09 -1.79
N GLY A 679 8.77 -8.07 -1.81
CA GLY A 679 9.67 -7.78 -2.93
C GLY A 679 9.00 -7.13 -4.15
N ALA A 680 9.83 -6.60 -5.04
CA ALA A 680 9.40 -5.98 -6.29
C ALA A 680 8.81 -7.00 -7.30
N GLU A 681 9.24 -8.27 -7.21
CA GLU A 681 8.81 -9.36 -8.10
C GLU A 681 7.58 -10.14 -7.58
N GLU A 682 6.80 -9.57 -6.66
CA GLU A 682 5.60 -10.19 -6.06
C GLU A 682 5.86 -11.61 -5.51
N HIS A 683 6.81 -11.74 -4.59
CA HIS A 683 7.03 -13.00 -3.90
C HIS A 683 5.91 -13.24 -2.88
N LEU A 684 5.34 -14.43 -2.90
CA LEU A 684 4.33 -14.87 -1.95
C LEU A 684 5.00 -15.62 -0.82
N GLU A 685 4.56 -15.33 0.39
CA GLU A 685 4.97 -16.04 1.59
C GLU A 685 3.82 -16.07 2.59
N LEU A 686 3.85 -17.02 3.52
CA LEU A 686 2.82 -17.10 4.55
C LEU A 686 2.97 -15.92 5.52
N TYR A 687 1.85 -15.39 6.01
CA TYR A 687 1.84 -14.18 6.82
C TYR A 687 2.67 -14.32 8.12
N HIS A 688 2.78 -15.54 8.65
CA HIS A 688 3.53 -15.87 9.86
C HIS A 688 4.04 -17.32 9.85
N ASP A 689 5.22 -17.57 10.43
CA ASP A 689 5.86 -18.90 10.49
C ASP A 689 5.00 -19.97 11.17
N ARG A 690 4.23 -19.60 12.20
CA ARG A 690 3.25 -20.51 12.82
C ARG A 690 2.20 -21.03 11.84
N LEU A 691 1.74 -20.21 10.89
CA LEU A 691 0.82 -20.69 9.85
C LEU A 691 1.51 -21.76 8.99
N ARG A 692 2.78 -21.54 8.64
CA ARG A 692 3.60 -22.50 7.91
C ARG A 692 3.72 -23.82 8.66
N GLU A 693 4.07 -23.78 9.94
CA GLU A 693 4.22 -24.99 10.76
C GLU A 693 2.90 -25.75 10.90
N THR A 694 1.79 -25.06 11.16
CA THR A 694 0.47 -25.69 11.26
C THR A 694 0.03 -26.31 9.94
N LEU A 695 0.26 -25.62 8.82
CA LEU A 695 -0.04 -26.13 7.48
C LEU A 695 0.86 -27.31 7.12
N ALA A 696 2.16 -27.23 7.37
CA ALA A 696 3.09 -28.31 7.08
C ALA A 696 2.83 -29.55 7.95
N ALA A 697 2.48 -29.38 9.23
CA ALA A 697 2.20 -30.49 10.15
C ALA A 697 0.93 -31.28 9.79
N ARG A 698 0.01 -30.70 9.01
CA ARG A 698 -1.21 -31.38 8.55
C ARG A 698 -0.98 -32.25 7.32
N LEU A 699 0.12 -32.03 6.59
CA LEU A 699 0.46 -32.76 5.37
C LEU A 699 1.08 -34.10 5.72
N ASP A 700 0.62 -35.16 5.06
CA ASP A 700 1.32 -36.43 5.12
C ASP A 700 2.67 -36.36 4.37
N PRO A 701 3.64 -37.23 4.71
CA PRO A 701 4.96 -37.19 4.08
C PRO A 701 4.97 -37.40 2.56
N MET A 702 3.97 -38.09 2.00
CA MET A 702 3.87 -38.29 0.55
C MET A 702 3.36 -37.01 -0.13
N ALA A 703 2.36 -36.35 0.44
CA ALA A 703 1.87 -35.06 -0.05
C ALA A 703 2.96 -33.97 -0.03
N ALA A 704 3.74 -33.90 1.05
CA ALA A 704 4.87 -32.98 1.15
C ALA A 704 5.94 -33.26 0.07
N ARG A 705 6.25 -34.55 -0.17
CA ARG A 705 7.17 -34.98 -1.23
C ARG A 705 6.69 -34.58 -2.62
N ASP A 706 5.40 -34.76 -2.90
CA ASP A 706 4.79 -34.37 -4.18
C ASP A 706 4.79 -32.85 -4.38
N ILE A 707 4.54 -32.08 -3.33
CA ILE A 707 4.63 -30.61 -3.37
C ILE A 707 6.07 -30.17 -3.67
N HIS A 708 7.07 -30.73 -2.99
CA HIS A 708 8.47 -30.41 -3.29
C HIS A 708 8.82 -30.66 -4.76
N GLY A 709 8.34 -31.77 -5.35
CA GLY A 709 8.54 -32.08 -6.76
C GLY A 709 7.89 -31.05 -7.69
N ARG A 710 6.66 -30.61 -7.39
CA ARG A 710 5.96 -29.57 -8.16
C ARG A 710 6.63 -28.21 -8.07
N VAL A 711 7.12 -27.81 -6.88
CA VAL A 711 7.84 -26.56 -6.70
C VAL A 711 9.14 -26.57 -7.50
N ALA A 712 9.95 -27.63 -7.42
CA ALA A 712 11.17 -27.76 -8.21
C ALA A 712 10.90 -27.65 -9.72
N ALA A 713 9.88 -28.36 -10.22
CA ALA A 713 9.50 -28.30 -11.63
C ALA A 713 9.02 -26.90 -12.05
N ALA A 714 8.26 -26.21 -11.20
CA ALA A 714 7.79 -24.85 -11.46
C ALA A 714 8.93 -23.84 -11.48
N MET A 715 9.89 -23.95 -10.55
CA MET A 715 11.09 -23.10 -10.53
C MET A 715 11.94 -23.27 -11.79
N GLU A 716 12.17 -24.52 -12.22
CA GLU A 716 12.90 -24.83 -13.46
C GLU A 716 12.17 -24.29 -14.70
N ALA A 717 10.85 -24.46 -14.78
CA ALA A 717 10.05 -23.99 -15.91
C ALA A 717 10.04 -22.46 -16.07
N HIS A 718 10.14 -21.73 -14.95
CA HIS A 718 10.20 -20.26 -14.94
C HIS A 718 11.65 -19.73 -14.96
N GLY A 719 12.66 -20.61 -15.07
CA GLY A 719 14.05 -20.20 -15.19
C GLY A 719 14.65 -19.56 -13.93
N LEU A 720 14.13 -19.88 -12.74
CA LEU A 720 14.70 -19.38 -11.48
C LEU A 720 16.07 -20.02 -11.22
N ASP A 721 17.11 -19.18 -11.10
CA ASP A 721 18.49 -19.63 -10.86
C ASP A 721 18.87 -19.59 -9.37
N ASP A 722 18.18 -20.42 -8.58
CA ASP A 722 18.49 -20.65 -7.17
C ASP A 722 18.86 -22.13 -6.92
N PRO A 723 20.16 -22.49 -7.08
CA PRO A 723 20.62 -23.86 -6.88
C PRO A 723 20.39 -24.41 -5.47
N GLU A 724 20.39 -23.56 -4.44
CA GLU A 724 20.22 -24.01 -3.05
C GLU A 724 18.77 -24.41 -2.78
N ALA A 725 17.82 -23.56 -3.19
CA ALA A 725 16.40 -23.86 -3.10
C ALA A 725 16.04 -25.08 -3.97
N LEU A 726 16.57 -25.17 -5.20
CA LEU A 726 16.36 -26.32 -6.08
C LEU A 726 16.93 -27.62 -5.50
N TYR A 727 18.09 -27.58 -4.83
CA TYR A 727 18.60 -28.73 -4.07
C TYR A 727 17.63 -29.15 -2.97
N GLY A 728 17.16 -28.20 -2.15
CA GLY A 728 16.21 -28.47 -1.05
C GLY A 728 14.94 -29.15 -1.54
N HIS A 729 14.36 -28.64 -2.63
CA HIS A 729 13.15 -29.20 -3.24
C HIS A 729 13.37 -30.55 -3.92
N HIS A 730 14.45 -30.75 -4.68
CA HIS A 730 14.71 -32.07 -5.28
C HIS A 730 15.02 -33.13 -4.22
N ARG A 731 15.71 -32.76 -3.13
CA ARG A 731 15.93 -33.66 -1.99
C ARG A 731 14.60 -33.99 -1.29
N GLY A 732 13.76 -32.98 -1.04
CA GLY A 732 12.43 -33.16 -0.46
C GLY A 732 11.50 -34.03 -1.32
N ALA A 733 11.65 -33.97 -2.64
CA ALA A 733 10.95 -34.82 -3.61
C ALA A 733 11.54 -36.24 -3.72
N GLY A 734 12.69 -36.51 -3.09
CA GLY A 734 13.43 -37.77 -3.19
C GLY A 734 14.07 -38.00 -4.56
N ASN A 735 14.37 -36.94 -5.31
CA ASN A 735 15.09 -36.96 -6.58
C ASN A 735 16.60 -36.81 -6.34
N SER A 736 17.25 -37.86 -5.83
CA SER A 736 18.65 -37.81 -5.36
C SER A 736 19.65 -37.33 -6.44
N GLU A 737 19.47 -37.75 -7.69
CA GLU A 737 20.36 -37.38 -8.80
C GLU A 737 20.30 -35.87 -9.11
N ARG A 738 19.08 -35.32 -9.19
CA ARG A 738 18.90 -33.87 -9.40
C ARG A 738 19.33 -33.05 -8.19
N ALA A 739 19.06 -33.55 -6.97
CA ALA A 739 19.51 -32.90 -5.75
C ALA A 739 21.05 -32.79 -5.73
N ALA A 740 21.77 -33.86 -6.12
CA ALA A 740 23.23 -33.84 -6.22
C ALA A 740 23.74 -32.80 -7.24
N HIS A 741 23.10 -32.74 -8.41
CA HIS A 741 23.43 -31.75 -9.44
C HIS A 741 23.28 -30.29 -8.93
N TYR A 742 22.18 -29.99 -8.22
CA TYR A 742 21.97 -28.65 -7.69
C TYR A 742 22.83 -28.36 -6.46
N ALA A 743 23.19 -29.36 -5.64
CA ALA A 743 24.17 -29.21 -4.58
C ALA A 743 25.55 -28.81 -5.12
N GLU A 744 26.01 -29.44 -6.22
CA GLU A 744 27.25 -29.01 -6.90
C GLU A 744 27.17 -27.55 -7.38
N ARG A 745 26.08 -27.16 -8.03
CA ARG A 745 25.88 -25.77 -8.48
C ARG A 745 25.80 -24.78 -7.31
N ALA A 746 25.16 -25.16 -6.20
CA ALA A 746 25.11 -24.35 -4.99
C ALA A 746 26.50 -24.20 -4.36
N ALA A 747 27.31 -25.26 -4.36
CA ALA A 747 28.69 -25.21 -3.88
C ALA A 747 29.56 -24.24 -4.69
N LEU A 748 29.44 -24.28 -6.03
CA LEU A 748 30.14 -23.36 -6.93
C LEU A 748 29.70 -21.91 -6.69
N LYS A 749 28.38 -21.64 -6.65
CA LYS A 749 27.82 -20.31 -6.38
C LYS A 749 28.25 -19.77 -5.01
N ALA A 750 28.26 -20.61 -3.98
CA ALA A 750 28.75 -20.25 -2.64
C ALA A 750 30.26 -19.95 -2.65
N SER A 751 31.05 -20.67 -3.46
CA SER A 751 32.49 -20.44 -3.61
C SER A 751 32.78 -19.10 -4.30
N GLU A 752 32.02 -18.77 -5.35
CA GLU A 752 32.08 -17.45 -6.02
C GLU A 752 31.68 -16.31 -5.08
N ALA A 753 30.72 -16.55 -4.18
CA ALA A 753 30.29 -15.62 -3.15
C ALA A 753 31.21 -15.59 -1.91
N LEU A 754 32.33 -16.34 -1.92
CA LEU A 754 33.31 -16.45 -0.82
C LEU A 754 32.73 -17.05 0.49
N ALA A 755 31.60 -17.76 0.41
CA ALA A 755 30.96 -18.46 1.52
C ALA A 755 31.53 -19.89 1.67
N PHE A 756 32.80 -19.99 2.04
CA PHE A 756 33.59 -21.23 1.93
C PHE A 756 33.11 -22.40 2.81
N ASP A 757 32.63 -22.13 4.03
CA ASP A 757 32.06 -23.19 4.88
C ASP A 757 30.78 -23.80 4.28
N GLN A 758 29.92 -22.96 3.70
CA GLN A 758 28.69 -23.38 3.01
C GLN A 758 29.03 -24.15 1.73
N ALA A 759 30.01 -23.68 0.96
CA ALA A 759 30.50 -24.37 -0.23
C ALA A 759 31.02 -25.77 0.10
N ALA A 760 31.83 -25.91 1.16
CA ALA A 760 32.34 -27.20 1.61
C ALA A 760 31.20 -28.16 2.03
N GLN A 761 30.14 -27.65 2.67
CA GLN A 761 28.97 -28.45 3.01
C GLN A 761 28.25 -28.99 1.76
N PHE A 762 28.02 -28.14 0.76
CA PHE A 762 27.35 -28.56 -0.48
C PHE A 762 28.20 -29.51 -1.33
N PHE A 763 29.53 -29.34 -1.40
CA PHE A 763 30.40 -30.32 -2.04
C PHE A 763 30.38 -31.69 -1.35
N LYS A 764 30.38 -31.72 -0.01
CA LYS A 764 30.22 -32.98 0.77
C LYS A 764 28.88 -33.66 0.43
N ILE A 765 27.79 -32.89 0.29
CA ILE A 765 26.48 -33.40 -0.09
C ILE A 765 26.50 -33.97 -1.52
N ALA A 766 27.06 -33.24 -2.49
CA ALA A 766 27.16 -33.71 -3.87
C ALA A 766 27.99 -35.01 -3.97
N LEU A 767 29.10 -35.11 -3.24
CA LEU A 767 29.94 -36.32 -3.18
C LEU A 767 29.20 -37.53 -2.61
N SER A 768 28.35 -37.34 -1.59
CA SER A 768 27.61 -38.44 -0.96
C SER A 768 26.57 -39.10 -1.88
N ALA A 769 26.19 -38.45 -2.98
CA ALA A 769 25.25 -38.98 -3.96
C ALA A 769 25.91 -39.83 -5.05
N HIS A 770 27.24 -39.78 -5.18
CA HIS A 770 28.02 -40.54 -6.15
C HIS A 770 28.70 -41.73 -5.47
N ASP A 771 27.91 -42.75 -5.10
CA ASP A 771 28.44 -44.04 -4.65
C ASP A 771 28.23 -45.12 -5.73
N GLU A 772 29.35 -45.64 -6.21
CA GLU A 772 29.57 -46.84 -7.04
C GLU A 772 28.64 -47.06 -8.25
N ALA A 773 29.07 -46.61 -9.44
CA ALA A 773 29.49 -47.48 -10.54
C ALA A 773 29.23 -46.88 -11.94
N ASP A 774 30.04 -45.91 -12.37
CA ASP A 774 30.35 -45.81 -13.80
C ASP A 774 31.67 -45.07 -14.08
N THR A 775 32.36 -45.47 -15.16
CA THR A 775 33.70 -44.96 -15.51
C THR A 775 33.72 -43.46 -15.85
N GLY A 776 32.56 -42.86 -16.15
CA GLY A 776 32.39 -41.42 -16.33
C GLY A 776 32.28 -40.60 -15.03
N GLU A 777 32.01 -41.24 -13.89
CA GLU A 777 31.83 -40.56 -12.60
C GLU A 777 33.14 -40.27 -11.88
N PHE A 778 34.24 -41.00 -12.17
CA PHE A 778 35.54 -40.78 -11.51
C PHE A 778 36.10 -39.37 -11.76
N ALA A 779 36.02 -38.86 -12.99
CA ALA A 779 36.52 -37.52 -13.31
C ALA A 779 35.70 -36.42 -12.61
N ARG A 780 34.37 -36.61 -12.51
CA ARG A 780 33.47 -35.67 -11.83
C ARG A 780 33.64 -35.72 -10.32
N ARG A 781 33.80 -36.91 -9.74
CA ARG A 781 34.11 -37.09 -8.32
C ARG A 781 35.43 -36.43 -7.94
N GLY A 782 36.48 -36.58 -8.76
CA GLY A 782 37.75 -35.88 -8.57
C GLY A 782 37.59 -34.35 -8.58
N GLN A 783 36.79 -33.81 -9.49
CA GLN A 783 36.49 -32.37 -9.53
C GLN A 783 35.74 -31.89 -8.27
N LEU A 784 34.77 -32.66 -7.77
CA LEU A 784 34.05 -32.35 -6.54
C LEU A 784 34.95 -32.42 -5.29
N GLU A 785 35.87 -33.39 -5.20
CA GLU A 785 36.86 -33.47 -4.11
C GLU A 785 37.87 -32.31 -4.17
N ILE A 786 38.28 -31.85 -5.36
CA ILE A 786 39.10 -30.64 -5.52
C ILE A 786 38.32 -29.41 -5.03
N GLY A 787 37.08 -29.22 -5.49
CA GLY A 787 36.23 -28.11 -5.04
C GLY A 787 36.01 -28.10 -3.53
N LEU A 788 35.79 -29.29 -2.93
CA LEU A 788 35.72 -29.45 -1.48
C LEU A 788 37.03 -29.04 -0.78
N ALA A 789 38.17 -29.50 -1.30
CA ALA A 789 39.48 -29.19 -0.74
C ALA A 789 39.78 -27.69 -0.79
N ASP A 790 39.49 -27.04 -1.92
CA ASP A 790 39.64 -25.59 -2.09
C ASP A 790 38.75 -24.80 -1.12
N ALA A 791 37.48 -25.19 -0.98
CA ALA A 791 36.55 -24.56 -0.05
C ALA A 791 37.02 -24.72 1.42
N LEU A 792 37.43 -25.93 1.82
CA LEU A 792 37.94 -26.19 3.18
C LEU A 792 39.24 -25.44 3.46
N ALA A 793 40.14 -25.31 2.48
CA ALA A 793 41.38 -24.56 2.62
C ALA A 793 41.10 -23.07 2.84
N ASN A 794 40.20 -22.49 2.03
CA ASN A 794 39.81 -21.07 2.15
C ASN A 794 39.02 -20.77 3.42
N ALA A 795 38.30 -21.75 3.98
CA ALA A 795 37.64 -21.67 5.29
C ALA A 795 38.59 -21.88 6.49
N GLY A 796 39.86 -22.24 6.26
CA GLY A 796 40.87 -22.44 7.32
C GLY A 796 40.97 -23.88 7.85
N HIS A 797 40.22 -24.83 7.29
CA HIS A 797 40.21 -26.26 7.70
C HIS A 797 41.32 -27.08 7.04
N CYS A 798 42.58 -26.67 7.24
CA CYS A 798 43.75 -27.17 6.50
C CYS A 798 43.94 -28.70 6.53
N ARG A 799 43.62 -29.35 7.67
CA ARG A 799 43.76 -30.82 7.80
C ARG A 799 42.72 -31.57 6.96
N GLU A 800 41.48 -31.10 6.94
CA GLU A 800 40.41 -31.71 6.14
C GLU A 800 40.63 -31.46 4.65
N ALA A 801 41.11 -30.27 4.28
CA ALA A 801 41.48 -29.93 2.91
C ALA A 801 42.58 -30.86 2.36
N ALA A 802 43.63 -31.12 3.14
CA ALA A 802 44.71 -32.04 2.73
C ALA A 802 44.20 -33.47 2.45
N LEU A 803 43.27 -33.97 3.26
CA LEU A 803 42.65 -35.28 3.05
C LEU A 803 41.77 -35.30 1.80
N ALA A 804 41.05 -34.21 1.50
CA ALA A 804 40.23 -34.08 0.30
C ALA A 804 41.10 -34.02 -0.97
N TYR A 805 42.21 -33.27 -0.97
CA TYR A 805 43.16 -33.29 -2.09
C TYR A 805 43.78 -34.68 -2.30
N GLN A 806 44.07 -35.42 -1.22
CA GLN A 806 44.57 -36.78 -1.34
C GLN A 806 43.53 -37.70 -2.02
N ARG A 807 42.26 -37.64 -1.62
CA ARG A 807 41.17 -38.41 -2.25
C ARG A 807 40.90 -38.01 -3.70
N ALA A 808 41.17 -36.76 -4.08
CA ALA A 808 41.07 -36.32 -5.47
C ALA A 808 42.20 -36.84 -6.36
N ALA A 809 43.36 -37.16 -5.76
CA ALA A 809 44.56 -37.62 -6.46
C ALA A 809 44.62 -39.15 -6.60
N GLU A 810 43.98 -39.87 -5.67
CA GLU A 810 43.71 -41.32 -5.72
C GLU A 810 42.63 -41.64 -6.77
#